data_AF-A0A0C9YYK4-F1
#
_entry.id   AF-A0A0C9YYK4-F1
#
_cell.length_a   1.000
_cell.length_b   1.000
_cell.length_c   1.000
_cell.angle_alpha   90.00
_cell.angle_beta   90.00
_cell.angle_gamma   90.00
#
_symmetry.space_group_name_H-M   'P 1'
#
loop_
_entity.id
_entity.type
_entity.pdbx_description
1 polymer ?
#
loop_
_entity_poly.entity_id
_entity_poly.type
_entity_poly.pdbx_seq_one_letter_code
_entity_poly.pdbx_strand_id
1 'polypeptide(L)'
;MCFTEEIKPDVPNQNIADIEARAKAEKQQAEAERREKEAKEELERIQRAAEEERQRAQALQEVANRAAEKAREEMERAEEEARRVEAATREEAQRVLQAAEEERQRAKLAQTEAEKAMAVAAEEARRAVAAKEEAESRLKKGIRPVVTPSLDELERAKERIQYREGFFHFAVTGVAGSGKSSLVNAFRGLRNKDAGAAATGVTETTLETAMYPDPSPNHQLLWFDIPGAGTLKVPDWQYFNEHGLYVFDCIIVLFDARFTLTDIAILSNARRFNIPAYIVRSKADQHIRNIMRDMGYNSDDDDEEDDPGRRNRFYKAARKQYIEETRKSIKANLENANLPDEQVYLVSNDTMLSCVTTQKPPKKVIDEIELLTDIYTQVVSRRTERKAREAAELARRVQAEREELERQLRRGIQPVVRPTLEEIRLAKAKVQYDDAMFHFAVAGIAGSGKSSLINALCGMNNSDPNAAPTGVNETTMEISRYVDTTHPEQFAWYDVPGSGTLGTPDWQYFNSQGLYVFDCVLVLVNNRFTVTDQAILRNCHHFQIPTFIVRSKSDQHILNLMMDMGFDSDMEDTDSREQFFNIARERYISGTRQSVKDNLATANLPDQRVYIVSKKTLFSAAQNRQPMGMIDEVELLTDLYSVAYRSGRFA
;
A
#
# COMPACT_ATOMS: atom_id res chain seq x y z
N MET A 1 -182.72 39.31 56.97
CA MET A 1 -183.82 40.29 56.91
C MET A 1 -183.33 41.49 56.11
N CYS A 2 -184.24 42.22 55.46
CA CYS A 2 -184.20 43.68 55.24
C CYS A 2 -182.92 44.39 54.74
N PHE A 3 -183.01 44.87 53.49
CA PHE A 3 -182.69 46.23 53.01
C PHE A 3 -181.24 46.75 52.77
N THR A 4 -181.11 47.48 51.64
CA THR A 4 -180.26 48.67 51.34
C THR A 4 -178.71 48.57 51.40
N GLU A 5 -177.90 49.24 50.56
CA GLU A 5 -178.09 49.94 49.26
C GLU A 5 -176.72 50.22 48.57
N GLU A 6 -176.78 50.61 47.29
CA GLU A 6 -175.86 51.48 46.50
C GLU A 6 -174.30 51.50 46.60
N ILE A 7 -173.67 51.21 45.45
CA ILE A 7 -172.71 52.06 44.69
C ILE A 7 -171.16 52.05 44.93
N LYS A 8 -170.44 52.07 43.77
CA LYS A 8 -169.02 52.43 43.43
C LYS A 8 -167.90 51.34 43.42
N PRO A 9 -166.82 51.53 42.60
CA PRO A 9 -165.88 50.46 42.20
C PRO A 9 -164.37 50.69 42.48
N ASP A 10 -163.56 49.62 42.38
CA ASP A 10 -162.10 49.57 42.04
C ASP A 10 -161.75 48.09 41.64
N VAL A 11 -160.57 47.56 41.29
CA VAL A 11 -159.13 47.96 41.29
C VAL A 11 -158.43 47.40 40.01
N PRO A 12 -157.47 48.10 39.36
CA PRO A 12 -156.85 47.63 38.10
C PRO A 12 -155.43 47.00 38.18
N ASN A 13 -155.21 45.99 37.33
CA ASN A 13 -153.99 45.71 36.52
C ASN A 13 -152.58 45.60 37.19
N GLN A 14 -152.03 44.36 37.26
CA GLN A 14 -150.58 44.06 37.20
C GLN A 14 -150.35 42.53 37.00
N ASN A 15 -149.75 42.09 35.87
CA ASN A 15 -148.96 40.84 35.68
C ASN A 15 -148.77 40.47 34.19
N ILE A 16 -147.88 41.16 33.46
CA ILE A 16 -147.47 40.76 32.09
C ILE A 16 -145.94 40.84 31.88
N ALA A 17 -145.24 41.78 32.53
CA ALA A 17 -143.82 42.06 32.29
C ALA A 17 -142.85 40.90 32.61
N ASP A 18 -143.08 40.14 33.69
CA ASP A 18 -142.11 39.16 34.19
C ASP A 18 -141.93 37.93 33.29
N ILE A 19 -142.94 37.59 32.48
CA ILE A 19 -142.88 36.44 31.57
C ILE A 19 -141.96 36.76 30.38
N GLU A 20 -142.08 37.96 29.80
CA GLU A 20 -141.18 38.39 28.72
C GLU A 20 -139.73 38.55 29.21
N ALA A 21 -139.53 39.04 30.43
CA ALA A 21 -138.21 39.22 31.02
C ALA A 21 -137.46 37.88 31.15
N ARG A 22 -138.10 36.83 31.69
CA ARG A 22 -137.49 35.50 31.83
C ARG A 22 -137.21 34.85 30.47
N ALA A 23 -138.16 34.90 29.54
CA ALA A 23 -137.97 34.36 28.19
C ALA A 23 -136.83 35.05 27.40
N LYS A 24 -136.57 36.35 27.67
CA LYS A 24 -135.39 37.05 27.14
C LYS A 24 -134.10 36.60 27.80
N ALA A 25 -134.08 36.45 29.12
CA ALA A 25 -132.90 36.04 29.87
C ALA A 25 -132.44 34.62 29.49
N GLU A 26 -133.36 33.65 29.42
CA GLU A 26 -133.05 32.27 29.00
C GLU A 26 -132.53 32.20 27.56
N LYS A 27 -133.11 32.98 26.64
CA LYS A 27 -132.56 33.11 25.28
C LYS A 27 -131.15 33.71 25.27
N GLN A 28 -130.90 34.74 26.06
CA GLN A 28 -129.58 35.38 26.15
C GLN A 28 -128.53 34.46 26.78
N GLN A 29 -128.89 33.65 27.79
CA GLN A 29 -127.99 32.63 28.33
C GLN A 29 -127.71 31.51 27.31
N ALA A 30 -128.75 30.94 26.69
CA ALA A 30 -128.56 29.89 25.68
C ALA A 30 -127.76 30.37 24.46
N GLU A 31 -127.93 31.63 24.05
CA GLU A 31 -127.13 32.23 22.98
C GLU A 31 -125.69 32.55 23.43
N ALA A 32 -125.48 32.94 24.69
CA ALA A 32 -124.15 33.16 25.26
C ALA A 32 -123.36 31.84 25.42
N GLU A 33 -123.95 30.80 26.02
CA GLU A 33 -123.34 29.47 26.15
C GLU A 33 -123.01 28.87 24.78
N ARG A 34 -123.90 29.04 23.80
CA ARG A 34 -123.67 28.61 22.43
C ARG A 34 -122.48 29.35 21.80
N ARG A 35 -122.42 30.68 21.92
CA ARG A 35 -121.28 31.48 21.44
C ARG A 35 -119.97 31.14 22.17
N GLU A 36 -120.01 30.85 23.47
CA GLU A 36 -118.82 30.43 24.23
C GLU A 36 -118.32 29.06 23.77
N LYS A 37 -119.24 28.12 23.48
CA LYS A 37 -118.89 26.80 22.95
C LYS A 37 -118.37 26.88 21.52
N GLU A 38 -119.04 27.63 20.64
CA GLU A 38 -118.59 27.88 19.27
C GLU A 38 -117.19 28.56 19.27
N ALA A 39 -116.95 29.53 20.16
CA ALA A 39 -115.64 30.16 20.34
C ALA A 39 -114.57 29.22 20.91
N LYS A 40 -114.91 28.29 21.82
CA LYS A 40 -113.98 27.26 22.31
C LYS A 40 -113.62 26.24 21.23
N GLU A 41 -114.59 25.79 20.44
CA GLU A 41 -114.35 24.89 19.31
C GLU A 41 -113.53 25.58 18.20
N GLU A 42 -113.71 26.88 17.99
CA GLU A 42 -112.87 27.69 17.08
C GLU A 42 -111.44 27.86 17.64
N LEU A 43 -111.29 28.16 18.93
CA LEU A 43 -109.97 28.29 19.58
C LEU A 43 -109.18 26.97 19.54
N GLU A 44 -109.82 25.83 19.80
CA GLU A 44 -109.17 24.52 19.67
C GLU A 44 -108.75 24.21 18.23
N ARG A 45 -109.55 24.58 17.23
CA ARG A 45 -109.18 24.41 15.82
C ARG A 45 -107.96 25.27 15.46
N ILE A 46 -107.93 26.52 15.92
CA ILE A 46 -106.78 27.43 15.74
C ILE A 46 -105.53 26.87 16.44
N GLN A 47 -105.65 26.35 17.66
CA GLN A 47 -104.53 25.75 18.39
C GLN A 47 -103.98 24.49 17.68
N ARG A 48 -104.84 23.57 17.25
CA ARG A 48 -104.42 22.37 16.52
C ARG A 48 -103.79 22.71 15.16
N ALA A 49 -104.35 23.68 14.43
CA ALA A 49 -103.76 24.15 13.17
C ALA A 49 -102.36 24.77 13.39
N ALA A 50 -102.19 25.60 14.42
CA ALA A 50 -100.90 26.19 14.78
C ALA A 50 -99.90 25.16 15.30
N GLU A 51 -100.35 24.09 15.95
CA GLU A 51 -99.49 22.99 16.38
C GLU A 51 -99.05 22.10 15.21
N GLU A 52 -99.95 21.75 14.30
CA GLU A 52 -99.60 21.07 13.04
C GLU A 52 -98.64 21.92 12.18
N GLU A 53 -98.86 23.23 12.08
CA GLU A 53 -97.97 24.14 11.36
C GLU A 53 -96.57 24.19 11.99
N ARG A 54 -96.49 24.24 13.33
CA ARG A 54 -95.21 24.15 14.07
C ARG A 54 -94.51 22.81 13.85
N GLN A 55 -95.22 21.69 13.91
CA GLN A 55 -94.64 20.36 13.67
C GLN A 55 -94.14 20.22 12.21
N ARG A 56 -94.89 20.73 11.23
CA ARG A 56 -94.47 20.76 9.82
C ARG A 56 -93.24 21.66 9.62
N ALA A 57 -93.20 22.83 10.26
CA ALA A 57 -92.05 23.73 10.23
C ALA A 57 -90.80 23.10 10.86
N GLN A 58 -90.95 22.41 12.00
CA GLN A 58 -89.85 21.67 12.64
C GLN A 58 -89.33 20.52 11.78
N ALA A 59 -90.22 19.74 11.15
CA ALA A 59 -89.83 18.66 10.24
C ALA A 59 -89.11 19.19 8.99
N LEU A 60 -89.57 20.30 8.41
CA LEU A 60 -88.89 21.01 7.31
C LEU A 60 -87.51 21.52 7.75
N GLN A 61 -87.39 22.06 8.97
CA GLN A 61 -86.12 22.52 9.52
C GLN A 61 -85.13 21.36 9.77
N GLU A 62 -85.58 20.21 10.28
CA GLU A 62 -84.71 19.03 10.42
C GLU A 62 -84.20 18.53 9.06
N VAL A 63 -85.08 18.46 8.05
CA VAL A 63 -84.69 18.02 6.70
C VAL A 63 -83.71 19.01 6.07
N ALA A 64 -83.94 20.32 6.22
CA ALA A 64 -83.01 21.35 5.76
C ALA A 64 -81.66 21.28 6.48
N ASN A 65 -81.64 21.08 7.80
CA ASN A 65 -80.42 20.94 8.58
C ASN A 65 -79.61 19.70 8.15
N ARG A 66 -80.25 18.53 8.04
CA ARG A 66 -79.58 17.29 7.59
C ARG A 66 -79.08 17.35 6.15
N ALA A 67 -79.74 18.13 5.28
CA ALA A 67 -79.24 18.40 3.93
C ALA A 67 -78.01 19.34 3.97
N ALA A 68 -78.03 20.37 4.81
CA ALA A 68 -76.92 21.31 4.99
C ALA A 68 -75.68 20.66 5.63
N GLU A 69 -75.86 19.72 6.57
CA GLU A 69 -74.77 18.94 7.17
C GLU A 69 -74.09 18.05 6.13
N LYS A 70 -74.85 17.28 5.33
CA LYS A 70 -74.30 16.47 4.25
C LYS A 70 -73.57 17.29 3.20
N ALA A 71 -74.14 18.43 2.78
CA ALA A 71 -73.48 19.33 1.83
C ALA A 71 -72.17 19.92 2.38
N ARG A 72 -72.07 20.13 3.71
CA ARG A 72 -70.81 20.54 4.36
C ARG A 72 -69.79 19.40 4.36
N GLU A 73 -70.18 18.18 4.76
CA GLU A 73 -69.28 17.02 4.72
C GLU A 73 -68.76 16.73 3.31
N GLU A 74 -69.61 16.88 2.27
CA GLU A 74 -69.22 16.67 0.87
C GLU A 74 -68.25 17.76 0.39
N MET A 75 -68.46 19.03 0.77
CA MET A 75 -67.50 20.11 0.48
C MET A 75 -66.18 19.94 1.25
N GLU A 76 -66.22 19.56 2.52
CA GLU A 76 -65.02 19.42 3.37
C GLU A 76 -64.13 18.28 2.87
N ARG A 77 -64.71 17.15 2.45
CA ARG A 77 -63.97 16.06 1.79
C ARG A 77 -63.39 16.50 0.45
N ALA A 78 -64.15 17.25 -0.36
CA ALA A 78 -63.67 17.77 -1.65
C ALA A 78 -62.53 18.81 -1.47
N GLU A 79 -62.59 19.66 -0.45
CA GLU A 79 -61.49 20.58 -0.11
C GLU A 79 -60.27 19.81 0.38
N GLU A 80 -60.44 18.75 1.19
CA GLU A 80 -59.31 17.94 1.66
C GLU A 80 -58.64 17.17 0.51
N GLU A 81 -59.41 16.58 -0.41
CA GLU A 81 -58.87 15.93 -1.61
C GLU A 81 -58.16 16.95 -2.52
N ALA A 82 -58.76 18.11 -2.77
CA ALA A 82 -58.12 19.19 -3.55
C ALA A 82 -56.80 19.65 -2.89
N ARG A 83 -56.78 19.83 -1.56
CA ARG A 83 -55.58 20.20 -0.81
C ARG A 83 -54.50 19.12 -0.85
N ARG A 84 -54.87 17.83 -0.83
CA ARG A 84 -53.94 16.70 -0.99
C ARG A 84 -53.33 16.67 -2.40
N VAL A 85 -54.11 16.92 -3.45
CA VAL A 85 -53.61 17.01 -4.84
C VAL A 85 -52.71 18.25 -5.04
N GLU A 86 -53.07 19.40 -4.47
CA GLU A 86 -52.25 20.62 -4.52
C GLU A 86 -50.92 20.46 -3.74
N ALA A 87 -50.94 19.73 -2.61
CA ALA A 87 -49.72 19.39 -1.87
C ALA A 87 -48.80 18.45 -2.66
N ALA A 88 -49.36 17.36 -3.24
CA ALA A 88 -48.57 16.39 -4.01
C ALA A 88 -47.91 17.03 -5.25
N THR A 89 -48.67 17.84 -6.00
CA THR A 89 -48.14 18.56 -7.17
C THR A 89 -47.11 19.62 -6.81
N ARG A 90 -47.22 20.28 -5.63
CA ARG A 90 -46.17 21.18 -5.11
C ARG A 90 -44.90 20.42 -4.71
N GLU A 91 -45.00 19.28 -4.05
CA GLU A 91 -43.84 18.45 -3.72
C GLU A 91 -43.11 17.95 -4.98
N GLU A 92 -43.86 17.46 -5.97
CA GLU A 92 -43.28 16.98 -7.23
C GLU A 92 -42.58 18.11 -8.00
N ALA A 93 -43.21 19.29 -8.08
CA ALA A 93 -42.59 20.48 -8.67
C ALA A 93 -41.32 20.92 -7.92
N GLN A 94 -41.29 20.85 -6.58
CA GLN A 94 -40.09 21.15 -5.79
C GLN A 94 -38.96 20.14 -6.05
N ARG A 95 -39.26 18.84 -6.16
CA ARG A 95 -38.26 17.80 -6.48
C ARG A 95 -37.66 18.00 -7.87
N VAL A 96 -38.48 18.35 -8.86
CA VAL A 96 -37.99 18.67 -10.23
C VAL A 96 -37.11 19.92 -10.23
N LEU A 97 -37.47 20.97 -9.49
CA LEU A 97 -36.64 22.18 -9.34
C LEU A 97 -35.30 21.88 -8.66
N GLN A 98 -35.30 21.10 -7.57
CA GLN A 98 -34.07 20.72 -6.87
C GLN A 98 -33.14 19.88 -7.76
N ALA A 99 -33.67 18.91 -8.50
CA ALA A 99 -32.89 18.12 -9.45
C ALA A 99 -32.25 18.99 -10.55
N ALA A 100 -33.01 19.95 -11.09
CA ALA A 100 -32.51 20.89 -12.11
C ALA A 100 -31.45 21.86 -11.56
N GLU A 101 -31.56 22.30 -10.30
CA GLU A 101 -30.50 23.09 -9.65
C GLU A 101 -29.25 22.25 -9.38
N GLU A 102 -29.36 21.01 -8.91
CA GLU A 102 -28.22 20.10 -8.74
C GLU A 102 -27.50 19.81 -10.05
N GLU A 103 -28.22 19.51 -11.14
CA GLU A 103 -27.64 19.29 -12.46
C GLU A 103 -26.88 20.55 -12.93
N ARG A 104 -27.48 21.74 -12.75
CA ARG A 104 -26.86 23.02 -13.10
C ARG A 104 -25.65 23.38 -12.23
N GLN A 105 -25.61 22.95 -10.97
CA GLN A 105 -24.43 23.05 -10.10
C GLN A 105 -23.30 22.13 -10.60
N ARG A 106 -23.61 20.87 -10.89
CA ARG A 106 -22.65 19.89 -11.42
C ARG A 106 -22.06 20.32 -12.77
N ALA A 107 -22.90 20.85 -13.67
CA ALA A 107 -22.45 21.36 -14.96
C ALA A 107 -21.50 22.57 -14.83
N LYS A 108 -21.78 23.49 -13.90
CA LYS A 108 -20.88 24.61 -13.58
C LYS A 108 -19.54 24.15 -13.01
N LEU A 109 -19.55 23.20 -12.08
CA LEU A 109 -18.31 22.66 -11.50
C LEU A 109 -17.43 22.06 -12.59
N ALA A 110 -17.98 21.18 -13.42
CA ALA A 110 -17.28 20.58 -14.56
C ALA A 110 -16.72 21.61 -15.55
N GLN A 111 -17.47 22.69 -15.84
CA GLN A 111 -16.96 23.81 -16.65
C GLN A 111 -15.76 24.50 -15.98
N THR A 112 -15.84 24.85 -14.70
CA THR A 112 -14.70 25.51 -14.01
C THR A 112 -13.49 24.60 -13.85
N GLU A 113 -13.66 23.28 -13.82
CA GLU A 113 -12.55 22.31 -13.80
C GLU A 113 -11.91 22.19 -15.19
N ALA A 114 -12.71 22.16 -16.26
CA ALA A 114 -12.22 22.21 -17.63
C ALA A 114 -11.46 23.53 -17.93
N GLU A 115 -11.98 24.68 -17.50
CA GLU A 115 -11.29 25.97 -17.64
C GLU A 115 -9.95 26.00 -16.89
N LYS A 116 -9.89 25.47 -15.65
CA LYS A 116 -8.62 25.36 -14.90
C LYS A 116 -7.62 24.45 -15.60
N ALA A 117 -8.06 23.29 -16.12
CA ALA A 117 -7.20 22.38 -16.86
C ALA A 117 -6.66 23.01 -18.15
N MET A 118 -7.51 23.72 -18.91
CA MET A 118 -7.08 24.48 -20.09
C MET A 118 -6.15 25.63 -19.74
N ALA A 119 -6.36 26.34 -18.62
CA ALA A 119 -5.48 27.41 -18.17
C ALA A 119 -4.06 26.90 -17.81
N VAL A 120 -3.97 25.75 -17.11
CA VAL A 120 -2.68 25.11 -16.81
C VAL A 120 -1.97 24.69 -18.10
N ALA A 121 -2.66 23.98 -18.99
CA ALA A 121 -2.08 23.56 -20.27
C ALA A 121 -1.66 24.74 -21.16
N ALA A 122 -2.42 25.85 -21.14
CA ALA A 122 -2.08 27.07 -21.87
C ALA A 122 -0.86 27.80 -21.26
N GLU A 123 -0.71 27.80 -19.94
CA GLU A 123 0.49 28.37 -19.30
C GLU A 123 1.72 27.49 -19.54
N GLU A 124 1.60 26.16 -19.49
CA GLU A 124 2.67 25.23 -19.84
C GLU A 124 3.09 25.39 -21.31
N ALA A 125 2.14 25.48 -22.24
CA ALA A 125 2.41 25.78 -23.65
C ALA A 125 3.11 27.15 -23.82
N ARG A 126 2.68 28.19 -23.09
CA ARG A 126 3.31 29.51 -23.11
C ARG A 126 4.73 29.47 -22.54
N ARG A 127 4.98 28.71 -21.47
CA ARG A 127 6.32 28.47 -20.91
C ARG A 127 7.22 27.72 -21.89
N ALA A 128 6.69 26.72 -22.60
CA ALA A 128 7.42 25.99 -23.63
C ALA A 128 7.78 26.87 -24.85
N VAL A 129 6.85 27.72 -25.32
CA VAL A 129 7.12 28.69 -26.39
C VAL A 129 8.15 29.72 -25.93
N ALA A 130 8.00 30.29 -24.73
CA ALA A 130 8.98 31.25 -24.20
C ALA A 130 10.38 30.64 -24.03
N ALA A 131 10.48 29.40 -23.56
CA ALA A 131 11.75 28.67 -23.48
C ALA A 131 12.38 28.42 -24.86
N LYS A 132 11.55 28.15 -25.88
CA LYS A 132 12.00 28.01 -27.28
C LYS A 132 12.49 29.34 -27.86
N GLU A 133 11.72 30.41 -27.71
CA GLU A 133 12.13 31.76 -28.15
C GLU A 133 13.40 32.24 -27.43
N GLU A 134 13.56 31.93 -26.14
CA GLU A 134 14.79 32.23 -25.42
C GLU A 134 15.97 31.39 -25.93
N ALA A 135 15.77 30.10 -26.23
CA ALA A 135 16.79 29.24 -26.83
C ALA A 135 17.23 29.74 -28.22
N GLU A 136 16.28 30.14 -29.08
CA GLU A 136 16.56 30.75 -30.39
C GLU A 136 17.26 32.11 -30.25
N SER A 137 16.89 32.94 -29.27
CA SER A 137 17.54 34.21 -28.94
C SER A 137 18.97 34.03 -28.41
N ARG A 138 19.21 32.99 -27.59
CA ARG A 138 20.55 32.61 -27.10
C ARG A 138 21.43 32.08 -28.24
N LEU A 139 20.88 31.24 -29.13
CA LEU A 139 21.55 30.76 -30.35
C LEU A 139 21.98 31.93 -31.24
N LYS A 140 21.09 32.90 -31.47
CA LYS A 140 21.35 34.12 -32.27
C LYS A 140 22.39 35.06 -31.65
N LYS A 141 22.71 34.89 -30.36
CA LYS A 141 23.78 35.62 -29.63
C LYS A 141 25.10 34.84 -29.54
N GLY A 142 25.23 33.70 -30.23
CA GLY A 142 26.46 32.91 -30.28
C GLY A 142 26.78 32.09 -29.02
N ILE A 143 25.93 32.15 -27.98
CA ILE A 143 26.04 31.30 -26.80
C ILE A 143 25.54 29.91 -27.20
N ARG A 144 26.49 29.01 -27.51
CA ARG A 144 26.21 27.67 -28.04
C ARG A 144 25.34 26.87 -27.04
N PRO A 145 24.24 26.23 -27.49
CA PRO A 145 23.25 25.63 -26.61
C PRO A 145 23.80 24.47 -25.77
N VAL A 146 23.15 24.24 -24.64
CA VAL A 146 23.55 23.26 -23.62
C VAL A 146 23.04 21.87 -24.01
N VAL A 147 23.76 21.17 -24.88
CA VAL A 147 23.43 19.77 -25.23
C VAL A 147 23.95 18.84 -24.12
N THR A 148 23.20 18.78 -23.02
CA THR A 148 23.21 17.61 -22.13
C THR A 148 22.53 16.46 -22.86
N PRO A 149 23.17 15.28 -23.00
CA PRO A 149 22.57 14.14 -23.68
C PRO A 149 21.33 13.64 -22.92
N SER A 150 20.36 13.13 -23.67
CA SER A 150 19.20 12.41 -23.15
C SER A 150 19.60 11.07 -22.48
N LEU A 151 18.68 10.48 -21.71
CA LEU A 151 18.90 9.17 -21.09
C LEU A 151 19.15 8.09 -22.16
N ASP A 152 18.37 8.11 -23.23
CA ASP A 152 18.54 7.23 -24.39
C ASP A 152 19.93 7.35 -25.05
N GLU A 153 20.49 8.57 -25.13
CA GLU A 153 21.84 8.79 -25.64
C GLU A 153 22.91 8.31 -24.66
N LEU A 154 22.68 8.48 -23.35
CA LEU A 154 23.54 7.95 -22.30
C LEU A 154 23.59 6.42 -22.31
N GLU A 155 22.46 5.76 -22.55
CA GLU A 155 22.37 4.29 -22.68
C GLU A 155 23.05 3.80 -23.95
N ARG A 156 22.72 4.36 -25.13
CA ARG A 156 23.39 4.01 -26.39
C ARG A 156 24.91 4.24 -26.34
N ALA A 157 25.37 5.28 -25.63
CA ALA A 157 26.80 5.53 -25.43
C ALA A 157 27.45 4.50 -24.50
N LYS A 158 26.79 4.11 -23.39
CA LYS A 158 27.25 3.02 -22.50
C LYS A 158 27.35 1.68 -23.22
N GLU A 159 26.35 1.33 -24.03
CA GLU A 159 26.34 0.11 -24.84
C GLU A 159 27.53 0.08 -25.80
N ARG A 160 27.73 1.17 -26.57
CA ARG A 160 28.82 1.30 -27.55
C ARG A 160 30.21 1.13 -26.91
N ILE A 161 30.44 1.66 -25.70
CA ILE A 161 31.73 1.51 -24.99
C ILE A 161 31.81 0.26 -24.11
N GLN A 162 30.79 -0.61 -24.11
CA GLN A 162 30.68 -1.80 -23.26
C GLN A 162 30.89 -1.50 -21.77
N TYR A 163 30.26 -0.42 -21.27
CA TYR A 163 30.43 0.09 -19.89
C TYR A 163 30.19 -1.02 -18.85
N ARG A 164 31.18 -1.25 -17.97
CA ARG A 164 31.13 -2.32 -16.96
C ARG A 164 30.91 -1.72 -15.58
N GLU A 165 29.78 -2.03 -14.96
CA GLU A 165 29.51 -1.56 -13.60
C GLU A 165 30.55 -2.08 -12.59
N GLY A 166 30.87 -1.24 -11.60
CA GLY A 166 31.94 -1.49 -10.62
C GLY A 166 33.36 -1.12 -11.10
N PHE A 167 33.62 -1.07 -12.40
CA PHE A 167 34.88 -0.57 -12.95
C PHE A 167 34.88 0.96 -13.02
N PHE A 168 36.09 1.54 -13.06
CA PHE A 168 36.31 2.98 -13.24
C PHE A 168 36.93 3.21 -14.63
N HIS A 169 36.31 4.09 -15.43
CA HIS A 169 36.56 4.21 -16.86
C HIS A 169 37.36 5.49 -17.16
N PHE A 170 38.59 5.32 -17.68
CA PHE A 170 39.47 6.41 -18.10
C PHE A 170 39.46 6.58 -19.62
N ALA A 171 39.06 7.74 -20.12
CA ALA A 171 39.22 8.10 -21.53
C ALA A 171 40.53 8.85 -21.77
N VAL A 172 41.44 8.31 -22.59
CA VAL A 172 42.64 9.02 -23.06
C VAL A 172 42.35 9.63 -24.43
N THR A 173 42.38 10.96 -24.51
CA THR A 173 42.02 11.75 -25.70
C THR A 173 43.13 12.75 -26.06
N GLY A 174 42.96 13.46 -27.17
CA GLY A 174 43.93 14.39 -27.76
C GLY A 174 44.26 14.07 -29.22
N VAL A 175 45.11 14.90 -29.82
CA VAL A 175 45.39 14.91 -31.28
C VAL A 175 46.04 13.60 -31.77
N ALA A 176 45.87 13.29 -33.06
CA ALA A 176 46.62 12.22 -33.73
C ALA A 176 48.16 12.37 -33.52
N GLY A 177 48.87 11.26 -33.34
CA GLY A 177 50.32 11.27 -33.12
C GLY A 177 50.82 11.79 -31.76
N SER A 178 49.94 12.23 -30.84
CA SER A 178 50.36 12.70 -29.49
C SER A 178 50.90 11.58 -28.58
N GLY A 179 50.65 10.31 -28.91
CA GLY A 179 51.16 9.14 -28.17
C GLY A 179 50.16 8.49 -27.20
N LYS A 180 48.85 8.69 -27.38
CA LYS A 180 47.77 8.15 -26.53
C LYS A 180 47.91 6.65 -26.26
N SER A 181 47.94 5.83 -27.31
CA SER A 181 48.08 4.37 -27.24
C SER A 181 49.36 3.94 -26.49
N SER A 182 50.46 4.67 -26.69
CA SER A 182 51.72 4.46 -25.95
C SER A 182 51.56 4.77 -24.46
N LEU A 183 50.84 5.83 -24.10
CA LEU A 183 50.58 6.21 -22.71
C LEU A 183 49.64 5.21 -22.01
N VAL A 184 48.61 4.72 -22.72
CA VAL A 184 47.72 3.63 -22.26
C VAL A 184 48.53 2.37 -21.94
N ASN A 185 49.53 2.03 -22.76
CA ASN A 185 50.45 0.91 -22.48
C ASN A 185 51.29 1.18 -21.22
N ALA A 186 51.86 2.38 -21.08
CA ALA A 186 52.68 2.73 -19.93
C ALA A 186 51.89 2.74 -18.61
N PHE A 187 50.64 3.24 -18.60
CA PHE A 187 49.74 3.14 -17.43
C PHE A 187 49.46 1.69 -17.04
N ARG A 188 49.33 0.79 -18.03
CA ARG A 188 49.13 -0.66 -17.82
C ARG A 188 50.42 -1.43 -17.50
N GLY A 189 51.58 -0.75 -17.42
CA GLY A 189 52.88 -1.37 -17.16
C GLY A 189 53.43 -2.20 -18.33
N LEU A 190 52.90 -2.03 -19.54
CA LEU A 190 53.24 -2.78 -20.76
C LEU A 190 54.12 -1.95 -21.71
N ARG A 191 55.00 -2.62 -22.46
CA ARG A 191 55.74 -2.02 -23.57
C ARG A 191 54.91 -2.09 -24.85
N ASN A 192 55.18 -1.18 -25.78
CA ASN A 192 54.49 -1.06 -27.07
C ASN A 192 54.68 -2.26 -28.04
N LYS A 193 55.35 -3.33 -27.60
CA LYS A 193 55.56 -4.59 -28.35
C LYS A 193 55.11 -5.84 -27.58
N ASP A 194 54.55 -5.67 -26.37
CA ASP A 194 54.12 -6.79 -25.54
C ASP A 194 52.73 -7.30 -25.99
N ALA A 195 52.44 -8.58 -25.73
CA ALA A 195 51.15 -9.17 -26.08
C ALA A 195 50.01 -8.49 -25.31
N GLY A 196 49.00 -7.99 -26.03
CA GLY A 196 47.88 -7.24 -25.43
C GLY A 196 48.15 -5.75 -25.17
N ALA A 197 49.27 -5.21 -25.68
CA ALA A 197 49.49 -3.77 -25.81
C ALA A 197 48.59 -3.14 -26.88
N ALA A 198 48.22 -1.87 -26.69
CA ALA A 198 47.59 -1.03 -27.71
C ALA A 198 48.58 -0.77 -28.86
N ALA A 199 48.12 -0.88 -30.10
CA ALA A 199 48.97 -0.78 -31.28
C ALA A 199 49.46 0.66 -31.49
N THR A 200 50.78 0.87 -31.50
CA THR A 200 51.37 2.21 -31.67
C THR A 200 51.83 2.43 -33.12
N GLY A 201 51.19 3.36 -33.84
CA GLY A 201 51.52 3.76 -35.20
C GLY A 201 51.73 5.26 -35.36
N VAL A 202 52.32 5.68 -36.49
CA VAL A 202 52.45 7.10 -36.88
C VAL A 202 51.20 7.59 -37.61
N THR A 203 50.58 6.71 -38.40
CA THR A 203 49.24 6.89 -38.99
C THR A 203 48.15 6.54 -37.98
N GLU A 204 46.98 7.16 -38.10
CA GLU A 204 45.82 6.78 -37.29
C GLU A 204 45.48 5.31 -37.52
N THR A 205 45.55 4.52 -36.44
CA THR A 205 45.35 3.06 -36.47
C THR A 205 44.05 2.66 -35.77
N THR A 206 43.40 3.61 -35.08
CA THR A 206 42.17 3.43 -34.29
C THR A 206 41.06 4.31 -34.88
N LEU A 207 40.09 3.68 -35.55
CA LEU A 207 38.84 4.32 -36.01
C LEU A 207 37.68 4.16 -35.01
N GLU A 208 37.81 3.20 -34.09
CA GLU A 208 36.83 2.87 -33.05
C GLU A 208 37.50 3.01 -31.65
N THR A 209 36.70 3.28 -30.62
CA THR A 209 37.20 3.43 -29.23
C THR A 209 37.62 2.08 -28.65
N ALA A 210 38.93 1.88 -28.43
CA ALA A 210 39.46 0.60 -27.97
C ALA A 210 39.56 0.52 -26.43
N MET A 211 38.94 -0.51 -25.84
CA MET A 211 38.97 -0.79 -24.40
C MET A 211 40.15 -1.70 -24.03
N TYR A 212 40.94 -1.28 -23.04
CA TYR A 212 42.08 -1.99 -22.51
C TYR A 212 41.96 -2.16 -20.98
N PRO A 213 41.69 -3.37 -20.46
CA PRO A 213 41.68 -3.60 -19.03
C PRO A 213 43.08 -3.50 -18.43
N ASP A 214 43.14 -3.05 -17.18
CA ASP A 214 44.37 -3.08 -16.39
C ASP A 214 44.81 -4.53 -16.10
N PRO A 215 46.11 -4.88 -16.21
CA PRO A 215 46.58 -6.22 -15.84
C PRO A 215 46.50 -6.54 -14.34
N SER A 216 46.33 -5.53 -13.48
CA SER A 216 46.38 -5.67 -12.03
C SER A 216 44.99 -6.05 -11.47
N PRO A 217 44.76 -7.25 -10.91
CA PRO A 217 43.42 -7.67 -10.44
C PRO A 217 42.87 -6.82 -9.29
N ASN A 218 43.73 -6.12 -8.55
CA ASN A 218 43.34 -5.17 -7.50
C ASN A 218 42.81 -3.84 -8.07
N HIS A 219 43.08 -3.55 -9.35
CA HIS A 219 42.71 -2.31 -10.02
C HIS A 219 41.57 -2.58 -11.00
N GLN A 220 40.33 -2.43 -10.53
CA GLN A 220 39.12 -2.44 -11.37
C GLN A 220 39.05 -1.17 -12.25
N LEU A 221 40.02 -1.03 -13.16
CA LEU A 221 40.24 0.11 -14.05
C LEU A 221 40.14 -0.34 -15.51
N LEU A 222 39.51 0.49 -16.34
CA LEU A 222 39.42 0.28 -17.77
C LEU A 222 39.97 1.53 -18.48
N TRP A 223 41.01 1.34 -19.27
CA TRP A 223 41.67 2.39 -20.05
C TRP A 223 41.12 2.37 -21.47
N PHE A 224 40.67 3.52 -21.98
CA PHE A 224 40.12 3.64 -23.33
C PHE A 224 40.99 4.58 -24.17
N ASP A 225 41.47 4.09 -25.32
CA ASP A 225 42.15 4.91 -26.31
C ASP A 225 41.07 5.51 -27.24
N ILE A 226 40.83 6.80 -27.12
CA ILE A 226 39.81 7.52 -27.91
C ILE A 226 40.46 8.00 -29.21
N PRO A 227 39.84 7.81 -30.40
CA PRO A 227 40.41 8.22 -31.69
C PRO A 227 40.73 9.73 -31.73
N GLY A 228 41.71 10.08 -32.57
CA GLY A 228 42.31 11.42 -32.58
C GLY A 228 41.34 12.53 -32.95
N ALA A 229 41.29 13.58 -32.12
CA ALA A 229 40.66 14.83 -32.52
C ALA A 229 41.52 15.51 -33.59
N GLY A 230 40.96 15.72 -34.80
CA GLY A 230 41.59 16.52 -35.86
C GLY A 230 41.33 16.06 -37.31
N THR A 231 40.91 14.82 -37.55
CA THR A 231 40.92 14.24 -38.92
C THR A 231 39.56 14.25 -39.64
N LEU A 232 38.47 14.63 -38.98
CA LEU A 232 37.11 14.67 -39.54
C LEU A 232 36.47 16.06 -39.40
N LYS A 233 35.45 16.33 -40.23
CA LYS A 233 34.75 17.63 -40.36
C LYS A 233 33.82 17.97 -39.18
N VAL A 234 34.13 17.46 -37.99
CA VAL A 234 33.32 17.56 -36.77
C VAL A 234 33.78 18.79 -35.97
N PRO A 235 32.91 19.78 -35.68
CA PRO A 235 33.25 20.91 -34.81
C PRO A 235 33.67 20.45 -33.41
N ASP A 236 34.60 21.17 -32.77
CA ASP A 236 35.24 20.80 -31.49
C ASP A 236 34.28 20.41 -30.35
N TRP A 237 33.08 20.97 -30.35
CA TRP A 237 32.05 20.72 -29.34
C TRP A 237 31.22 19.45 -29.60
N GLN A 238 31.17 18.96 -30.84
CA GLN A 238 30.46 17.71 -31.17
C GLN A 238 31.31 16.49 -30.78
N TYR A 239 32.63 16.53 -30.97
CA TYR A 239 33.57 15.44 -30.62
C TYR A 239 33.33 14.88 -29.20
N PHE A 240 33.11 15.73 -28.20
CA PHE A 240 32.86 15.32 -26.82
C PHE A 240 31.57 14.49 -26.68
N ASN A 241 30.48 14.89 -27.34
CA ASN A 241 29.20 14.18 -27.28
C ASN A 241 29.17 12.97 -28.22
N GLU A 242 29.75 13.08 -29.41
CA GLU A 242 29.78 12.04 -30.45
C GLU A 242 30.61 10.83 -30.01
N HIS A 243 31.76 11.03 -29.37
CA HIS A 243 32.54 9.95 -28.75
C HIS A 243 32.03 9.55 -27.34
N GLY A 244 30.98 10.20 -26.83
CA GLY A 244 30.37 9.83 -25.55
C GLY A 244 31.26 10.09 -24.34
N LEU A 245 32.08 11.15 -24.36
CA LEU A 245 33.03 11.45 -23.29
C LEU A 245 32.34 11.73 -21.93
N TYR A 246 31.04 12.05 -21.95
CA TYR A 246 30.20 12.18 -20.75
C TYR A 246 29.94 10.86 -19.98
N VAL A 247 30.27 9.69 -20.54
CA VAL A 247 30.05 8.39 -19.87
C VAL A 247 31.22 8.00 -18.95
N PHE A 248 32.40 8.59 -19.15
CA PHE A 248 33.63 8.19 -18.46
C PHE A 248 33.75 8.81 -17.07
N ASP A 249 34.32 8.05 -16.13
CA ASP A 249 34.51 8.51 -14.76
C ASP A 249 35.63 9.58 -14.64
N CYS A 250 36.56 9.60 -15.60
CA CYS A 250 37.66 10.57 -15.75
C CYS A 250 38.19 10.63 -17.20
N ILE A 251 38.75 11.79 -17.58
CA ILE A 251 39.34 12.07 -18.91
C ILE A 251 40.82 12.49 -18.77
N ILE A 252 41.68 12.05 -19.68
CA ILE A 252 43.09 12.48 -19.79
C ILE A 252 43.30 13.12 -21.15
N VAL A 253 43.60 14.43 -21.17
CA VAL A 253 43.78 15.23 -22.38
C VAL A 253 45.28 15.31 -22.72
N LEU A 254 45.69 14.58 -23.76
CA LEU A 254 47.09 14.34 -24.10
C LEU A 254 47.54 15.10 -25.36
N PHE A 255 48.40 16.09 -25.15
CA PHE A 255 49.04 16.88 -26.21
C PHE A 255 50.57 16.75 -26.17
N ASP A 256 51.24 17.22 -27.23
CA ASP A 256 52.68 17.04 -27.46
C ASP A 256 53.35 18.39 -27.76
N ALA A 257 53.10 18.93 -28.96
CA ALA A 257 53.75 20.15 -29.44
C ALA A 257 52.93 21.43 -29.21
N ARG A 258 51.60 21.37 -29.36
CA ARG A 258 50.67 22.52 -29.22
C ARG A 258 49.40 22.08 -28.51
N PHE A 259 48.84 23.00 -27.73
CA PHE A 259 47.52 22.89 -27.11
C PHE A 259 46.49 23.50 -28.06
N THR A 260 45.35 22.84 -28.27
CA THR A 260 44.39 23.18 -29.34
C THR A 260 43.05 23.70 -28.81
N LEU A 261 42.24 24.30 -29.68
CA LEU A 261 40.86 24.66 -29.36
C LEU A 261 40.01 23.43 -29.01
N THR A 262 40.33 22.26 -29.56
CA THR A 262 39.65 21.01 -29.27
C THR A 262 39.99 20.49 -27.87
N ASP A 263 41.24 20.59 -27.43
CA ASP A 263 41.64 20.28 -26.04
C ASP A 263 40.89 21.18 -25.05
N ILE A 264 40.80 22.48 -25.33
CA ILE A 264 40.03 23.46 -24.54
C ILE A 264 38.53 23.11 -24.52
N ALA A 265 37.96 22.71 -25.66
CA ALA A 265 36.56 22.30 -25.75
C ALA A 265 36.26 21.02 -24.95
N ILE A 266 37.20 20.06 -24.91
CA ILE A 266 37.10 18.85 -24.10
C ILE A 266 37.11 19.21 -22.61
N LEU A 267 38.07 20.03 -22.15
CA LEU A 267 38.17 20.47 -20.75
C LEU A 267 36.92 21.25 -20.30
N SER A 268 36.45 22.18 -21.13
CA SER A 268 35.25 22.98 -20.86
C SER A 268 34.00 22.10 -20.69
N ASN A 269 33.85 21.05 -21.51
CA ASN A 269 32.74 20.11 -21.37
C ASN A 269 32.96 19.09 -20.23
N ALA A 270 34.17 18.60 -19.98
CA ALA A 270 34.45 17.73 -18.83
C ALA A 270 34.05 18.41 -17.51
N ARG A 271 34.50 19.66 -17.33
CA ARG A 271 34.10 20.54 -16.22
C ARG A 271 32.58 20.71 -16.12
N ARG A 272 31.90 20.91 -17.25
CA ARG A 272 30.43 21.05 -17.32
C ARG A 272 29.69 19.81 -16.81
N PHE A 273 30.17 18.62 -17.15
CA PHE A 273 29.60 17.34 -16.71
C PHE A 273 30.12 16.89 -15.33
N ASN A 274 30.92 17.72 -14.64
CA ASN A 274 31.58 17.39 -13.38
C ASN A 274 32.46 16.12 -13.47
N ILE A 275 33.05 15.91 -14.65
CA ILE A 275 34.02 14.85 -14.94
C ILE A 275 35.42 15.44 -14.75
N PRO A 276 36.27 14.84 -13.90
CA PRO A 276 37.64 15.29 -13.72
C PRO A 276 38.45 15.06 -14.99
N ALA A 277 39.23 16.07 -15.37
CA ALA A 277 40.15 16.01 -16.50
C ALA A 277 41.58 16.27 -16.04
N TYR A 278 42.53 15.54 -16.61
CA TYR A 278 43.97 15.74 -16.40
C TYR A 278 44.64 16.25 -17.68
N ILE A 279 45.35 17.37 -17.59
CA ILE A 279 46.09 17.97 -18.71
C ILE A 279 47.51 17.39 -18.74
N VAL A 280 47.83 16.56 -19.73
CA VAL A 280 49.09 15.81 -19.78
C VAL A 280 49.88 16.17 -21.03
N ARG A 281 51.18 16.51 -20.87
CA ARG A 281 52.11 16.74 -21.97
C ARG A 281 53.03 15.53 -22.16
N SER A 282 52.95 14.90 -23.34
CA SER A 282 53.77 13.74 -23.69
C SER A 282 55.18 14.12 -24.18
N LYS A 283 56.01 13.09 -24.41
CA LYS A 283 57.35 13.16 -25.05
C LYS A 283 58.31 14.15 -24.38
N ALA A 284 58.19 14.34 -23.06
CA ALA A 284 59.02 15.27 -22.30
C ALA A 284 60.53 15.03 -22.46
N ASP A 285 60.96 13.78 -22.65
CA ASP A 285 62.35 13.44 -22.89
C ASP A 285 62.87 13.97 -24.25
N GLN A 286 62.03 13.97 -25.30
CA GLN A 286 62.40 14.48 -26.62
C GLN A 286 62.44 16.01 -26.62
N HIS A 287 61.48 16.67 -25.96
CA HIS A 287 61.50 18.13 -25.83
C HIS A 287 62.71 18.61 -25.02
N ILE A 288 63.05 17.95 -23.90
CA ILE A 288 64.25 18.25 -23.12
C ILE A 288 65.52 17.96 -23.95
N ARG A 289 65.57 16.88 -24.73
CA ARG A 289 66.69 16.56 -25.63
C ARG A 289 66.88 17.62 -26.72
N ASN A 290 65.79 18.15 -27.29
CA ASN A 290 65.85 19.26 -28.24
C ASN A 290 66.44 20.51 -27.58
N ILE A 291 65.90 20.92 -26.42
CA ILE A 291 66.36 22.09 -25.67
C ILE A 291 67.84 21.93 -25.26
N MET A 292 68.31 20.74 -24.87
CA MET A 292 69.73 20.50 -24.61
C MET A 292 70.60 20.80 -25.84
N ARG A 293 70.21 20.30 -27.03
CA ARG A 293 70.95 20.56 -28.27
C ARG A 293 70.92 22.04 -28.65
N ASP A 294 69.77 22.69 -28.47
CA ASP A 294 69.62 24.12 -28.76
C ASP A 294 70.37 25.00 -27.73
N MET A 295 70.71 24.47 -26.55
CA MET A 295 71.69 25.02 -25.58
C MET A 295 73.17 24.72 -25.95
N GLY A 296 73.45 24.05 -27.08
CA GLY A 296 74.80 23.71 -27.52
C GLY A 296 75.34 22.37 -27.02
N TYR A 297 74.49 21.45 -26.55
CA TYR A 297 74.89 20.07 -26.23
C TYR A 297 74.76 19.15 -27.44
N ASN A 298 75.89 18.79 -28.05
CA ASN A 298 75.99 17.71 -29.03
C ASN A 298 76.45 16.41 -28.33
N SER A 299 75.86 15.27 -28.69
CA SER A 299 76.31 13.94 -28.24
C SER A 299 77.66 13.52 -28.83
N ASP A 300 78.10 14.23 -29.86
CA ASP A 300 79.21 13.84 -30.73
C ASP A 300 80.49 14.61 -30.38
N ASP A 301 80.37 15.64 -29.52
CA ASP A 301 81.45 16.43 -28.92
C ASP A 301 81.66 16.08 -27.42
N ASP A 302 81.25 14.88 -26.99
CA ASP A 302 81.18 14.44 -25.59
C ASP A 302 82.33 13.45 -25.25
N ASP A 303 83.58 13.94 -25.27
CA ASP A 303 84.73 13.21 -24.70
C ASP A 303 84.53 13.04 -23.18
N GLU A 304 84.16 11.83 -22.73
CA GLU A 304 83.76 11.57 -21.33
C GLU A 304 84.90 11.75 -20.30
N GLU A 305 86.15 11.93 -20.74
CA GLU A 305 87.32 12.13 -19.86
C GLU A 305 87.42 13.56 -19.27
N ASP A 306 86.92 14.58 -19.97
CA ASP A 306 87.22 16.00 -19.65
C ASP A 306 86.23 16.66 -18.65
N ASP A 307 84.94 16.27 -18.64
CA ASP A 307 83.93 16.87 -17.76
C ASP A 307 82.86 15.87 -17.27
N PRO A 308 83.15 15.09 -16.20
CA PRO A 308 82.24 14.13 -15.56
C PRO A 308 80.97 14.76 -14.93
N GLY A 309 80.07 15.25 -15.77
CA GLY A 309 78.84 15.90 -15.35
C GLY A 309 78.23 16.88 -16.35
N ARG A 310 78.95 17.28 -17.42
CA ARG A 310 78.52 18.20 -18.48
C ARG A 310 77.04 18.00 -18.87
N ARG A 311 76.75 16.80 -19.38
CA ARG A 311 75.42 16.31 -19.79
C ARG A 311 74.34 16.44 -18.71
N ASN A 312 74.67 16.24 -17.44
CA ASN A 312 73.74 16.35 -16.31
C ASN A 312 73.42 17.82 -15.98
N ARG A 313 74.37 18.73 -16.16
CA ARG A 313 74.13 20.18 -15.98
C ARG A 313 73.22 20.72 -17.08
N PHE A 314 73.48 20.38 -18.35
CA PHE A 314 72.58 20.70 -19.47
C PHE A 314 71.19 20.07 -19.30
N TYR A 315 71.09 18.79 -18.91
CA TYR A 315 69.79 18.13 -18.69
C TYR A 315 68.96 18.80 -17.59
N LYS A 316 69.59 19.23 -16.48
CA LYS A 316 68.90 19.98 -15.41
C LYS A 316 68.42 21.36 -15.88
N ALA A 317 69.24 22.08 -16.64
CA ALA A 317 68.87 23.39 -17.18
C ALA A 317 67.71 23.28 -18.18
N ALA A 318 67.84 22.39 -19.17
CA ALA A 318 66.83 22.13 -20.18
C ALA A 318 65.50 21.63 -19.57
N ARG A 319 65.55 20.73 -18.58
CA ARG A 319 64.37 20.31 -17.80
C ARG A 319 63.69 21.49 -17.10
N LYS A 320 64.46 22.38 -16.45
CA LYS A 320 63.88 23.54 -15.75
C LYS A 320 63.15 24.46 -16.73
N GLN A 321 63.83 24.85 -17.82
CA GLN A 321 63.25 25.71 -18.86
C GLN A 321 61.98 25.08 -19.46
N TYR A 322 62.03 23.79 -19.81
CA TYR A 322 60.89 23.06 -20.37
C TYR A 322 59.65 23.10 -19.46
N ILE A 323 59.81 22.91 -18.14
CA ILE A 323 58.71 22.96 -17.17
C ILE A 323 58.15 24.38 -17.05
N GLU A 324 59.02 25.38 -16.90
CA GLU A 324 58.62 26.78 -16.71
C GLU A 324 57.91 27.35 -17.96
N GLU A 325 58.43 27.10 -19.16
CA GLU A 325 57.81 27.50 -20.42
C GLU A 325 56.47 26.80 -20.68
N THR A 326 56.41 25.48 -20.45
CA THR A 326 55.17 24.70 -20.64
C THR A 326 54.05 25.18 -19.74
N ARG A 327 54.31 25.29 -18.42
CA ARG A 327 53.30 25.72 -17.44
C ARG A 327 52.86 27.16 -17.69
N LYS A 328 53.79 28.07 -18.02
CA LYS A 328 53.46 29.46 -18.40
C LYS A 328 52.60 29.55 -19.67
N SER A 329 52.94 28.78 -20.70
CA SER A 329 52.21 28.79 -21.98
C SER A 329 50.77 28.29 -21.81
N ILE A 330 50.57 27.21 -21.05
CA ILE A 330 49.24 26.60 -20.88
C ILE A 330 48.39 27.44 -19.93
N LYS A 331 48.95 28.01 -18.87
CA LYS A 331 48.24 28.96 -18.01
C LYS A 331 47.64 30.12 -18.81
N ALA A 332 48.44 30.74 -19.69
CA ALA A 332 47.92 31.79 -20.58
C ALA A 332 46.81 31.29 -21.53
N ASN A 333 46.86 30.03 -21.98
CA ASN A 333 45.81 29.44 -22.82
C ASN A 333 44.52 29.13 -22.03
N LEU A 334 44.63 28.71 -20.75
CA LEU A 334 43.49 28.49 -19.86
C LEU A 334 42.83 29.82 -19.44
N GLU A 335 43.63 30.84 -19.11
CA GLU A 335 43.17 32.21 -18.84
C GLU A 335 42.41 32.79 -20.05
N ASN A 336 42.97 32.68 -21.26
CA ASN A 336 42.30 33.08 -22.51
C ASN A 336 41.01 32.29 -22.80
N ALA A 337 40.83 31.11 -22.20
CA ALA A 337 39.64 30.27 -22.34
C ALA A 337 38.61 30.47 -21.21
N ASN A 338 38.87 31.35 -20.22
CA ASN A 338 38.11 31.45 -18.96
C ASN A 338 37.99 30.12 -18.19
N LEU A 339 39.01 29.25 -18.32
CA LEU A 339 39.16 28.06 -17.47
C LEU A 339 40.06 28.41 -16.27
N PRO A 340 39.88 27.76 -15.11
CA PRO A 340 40.78 27.95 -13.98
C PRO A 340 42.17 27.37 -14.27
N ASP A 341 43.13 27.75 -13.44
CA ASP A 341 44.50 27.24 -13.46
C ASP A 341 44.51 25.76 -13.01
N GLU A 342 44.63 24.84 -13.96
CA GLU A 342 44.64 23.38 -13.74
C GLU A 342 46.07 22.83 -13.95
N GLN A 343 46.50 21.91 -13.08
CA GLN A 343 47.87 21.40 -13.10
C GLN A 343 48.17 20.62 -14.39
N VAL A 344 49.27 20.99 -15.05
CA VAL A 344 49.82 20.29 -16.22
C VAL A 344 50.90 19.32 -15.77
N TYR A 345 50.73 18.05 -16.13
CA TYR A 345 51.67 16.97 -15.84
C TYR A 345 52.54 16.71 -17.06
N LEU A 346 53.85 16.89 -16.94
CA LEU A 346 54.82 16.67 -18.00
C LEU A 346 55.40 15.25 -17.85
N VAL A 347 55.21 14.39 -18.87
CA VAL A 347 55.55 12.97 -18.80
C VAL A 347 56.36 12.47 -20.00
N SER A 348 57.23 11.49 -19.76
CA SER A 348 57.80 10.63 -20.82
C SER A 348 57.29 9.18 -20.67
N ASN A 349 57.28 8.44 -21.78
CA ASN A 349 56.73 7.08 -21.82
C ASN A 349 57.58 6.09 -21.01
N ASP A 350 58.91 6.17 -21.18
CA ASP A 350 59.86 5.27 -20.50
C ASP A 350 59.88 5.50 -18.99
N THR A 351 59.69 6.74 -18.53
CA THR A 351 59.60 7.09 -17.11
C THR A 351 58.25 6.68 -16.51
N MET A 352 57.12 6.90 -17.19
CA MET A 352 55.80 6.39 -16.77
C MET A 352 55.84 4.87 -16.62
N LEU A 353 56.31 4.15 -17.65
CA LEU A 353 56.46 2.70 -17.63
C LEU A 353 57.37 2.24 -16.48
N SER A 354 58.50 2.92 -16.27
CA SER A 354 59.41 2.60 -15.16
C SER A 354 58.77 2.83 -13.77
N CYS A 355 57.91 3.85 -13.62
CA CYS A 355 57.19 4.11 -12.37
C CYS A 355 56.10 3.07 -12.08
N VAL A 356 55.46 2.52 -13.12
CA VAL A 356 54.42 1.48 -12.96
C VAL A 356 55.04 0.09 -12.78
N THR A 357 56.05 -0.27 -13.58
CA THR A 357 56.66 -1.61 -13.57
C THR A 357 57.69 -1.80 -12.46
N THR A 358 58.32 -0.74 -11.91
CA THR A 358 59.40 -0.87 -10.93
C THR A 358 59.11 -0.13 -9.62
N GLN A 359 59.34 -0.80 -8.48
CA GLN A 359 59.11 -0.30 -7.12
C GLN A 359 60.08 0.83 -6.68
N LYS A 360 60.84 1.44 -7.59
CA LYS A 360 61.83 2.47 -7.28
C LYS A 360 61.69 3.65 -8.25
N PRO A 361 61.62 4.91 -7.77
CA PRO A 361 61.45 6.06 -8.65
C PRO A 361 62.66 6.19 -9.60
N PRO A 362 62.45 6.27 -10.93
CA PRO A 362 63.56 6.41 -11.87
C PRO A 362 64.22 7.79 -11.74
N LYS A 363 65.53 7.89 -12.00
CA LYS A 363 66.34 9.12 -11.83
C LYS A 363 65.92 10.33 -12.68
N LYS A 364 64.87 10.21 -13.51
CA LYS A 364 64.41 11.21 -14.48
C LYS A 364 62.96 11.69 -14.27
N VAL A 365 62.23 11.22 -13.24
CA VAL A 365 60.82 11.63 -12.98
C VAL A 365 60.68 13.15 -12.97
N ILE A 366 59.74 13.64 -13.77
CA ILE A 366 59.23 15.00 -13.78
C ILE A 366 57.96 15.02 -12.91
N ASP A 367 56.79 14.77 -13.51
CA ASP A 367 55.49 14.77 -12.82
C ASP A 367 54.80 13.39 -12.84
N GLU A 368 55.47 12.33 -13.34
CA GLU A 368 54.86 11.00 -13.54
C GLU A 368 54.30 10.37 -12.26
N ILE A 369 54.97 10.58 -11.11
CA ILE A 369 54.53 10.04 -9.82
C ILE A 369 53.35 10.84 -9.25
N GLU A 370 53.32 12.15 -9.46
CA GLU A 370 52.19 13.01 -9.06
C GLU A 370 50.94 12.60 -9.83
N LEU A 371 51.03 12.53 -11.17
CA LEU A 371 49.93 12.09 -12.05
C LEU A 371 49.36 10.73 -11.64
N LEU A 372 50.20 9.73 -11.37
CA LEU A 372 49.75 8.42 -10.90
C LEU A 372 49.08 8.51 -9.52
N THR A 373 49.66 9.27 -8.58
CA THR A 373 49.14 9.41 -7.22
C THR A 373 47.76 10.08 -7.19
N ASP A 374 47.57 11.15 -7.96
CA ASP A 374 46.30 11.87 -8.03
C ASP A 374 45.21 11.03 -8.71
N ILE A 375 45.56 10.32 -9.78
CA ILE A 375 44.67 9.36 -10.46
C ILE A 375 44.20 8.27 -9.48
N TYR A 376 45.11 7.61 -8.77
CA TYR A 376 44.73 6.57 -7.80
C TYR A 376 43.93 7.12 -6.61
N THR A 377 44.28 8.31 -6.10
CA THR A 377 43.56 8.97 -4.99
C THR A 377 42.12 9.30 -5.40
N GLN A 378 41.92 9.81 -6.62
CA GLN A 378 40.59 10.13 -7.16
C GLN A 378 39.72 8.89 -7.37
N VAL A 379 40.30 7.78 -7.86
CA VAL A 379 39.60 6.48 -7.96
C VAL A 379 39.12 6.01 -6.59
N VAL A 380 39.95 6.13 -5.56
CA VAL A 380 39.57 5.72 -4.19
C VAL A 380 38.44 6.61 -3.66
N SER A 381 38.53 7.94 -3.78
CA SER A 381 37.45 8.86 -3.35
C SER A 381 36.12 8.54 -4.03
N ARG A 382 36.09 8.49 -5.38
CA ARG A 382 34.84 8.25 -6.10
C ARG A 382 34.26 6.86 -5.86
N ARG A 383 35.08 5.84 -5.57
CA ARG A 383 34.59 4.52 -5.14
C ARG A 383 33.97 4.54 -3.74
N THR A 384 34.50 5.31 -2.78
CA THR A 384 33.87 5.44 -1.45
C THR A 384 32.61 6.28 -1.52
N GLU A 385 32.61 7.39 -2.28
CA GLU A 385 31.43 8.22 -2.54
C GLU A 385 30.29 7.44 -3.21
N ARG A 386 30.59 6.64 -4.24
CA ARG A 386 29.59 5.81 -4.94
C ARG A 386 28.94 4.80 -3.99
N LYS A 387 29.75 4.03 -3.25
CA LYS A 387 29.26 3.08 -2.23
C LYS A 387 28.45 3.77 -1.12
N ALA A 388 28.85 4.97 -0.70
CA ALA A 388 28.10 5.74 0.29
C ALA A 388 26.74 6.22 -0.24
N ARG A 389 26.64 6.62 -1.52
CA ARG A 389 25.36 6.97 -2.17
C ARG A 389 24.45 5.74 -2.31
N GLU A 390 24.99 4.63 -2.80
CA GLU A 390 24.26 3.36 -2.95
C GLU A 390 23.73 2.86 -1.60
N ALA A 391 24.55 2.91 -0.54
CA ALA A 391 24.12 2.58 0.83
C ALA A 391 23.08 3.55 1.40
N ALA A 392 23.23 4.87 1.15
CA ALA A 392 22.26 5.87 1.59
C ALA A 392 20.91 5.75 0.85
N GLU A 393 20.91 5.35 -0.41
CA GLU A 393 19.67 5.07 -1.14
C GLU A 393 18.99 3.80 -0.63
N LEU A 394 19.75 2.71 -0.41
CA LEU A 394 19.23 1.49 0.20
C LEU A 394 18.61 1.75 1.58
N ALA A 395 19.28 2.55 2.42
CA ALA A 395 18.77 2.97 3.72
C ALA A 395 17.47 3.79 3.61
N ARG A 396 17.35 4.66 2.59
CA ARG A 396 16.09 5.40 2.32
C ARG A 396 14.96 4.48 1.85
N ARG A 397 15.25 3.47 1.02
CA ARG A 397 14.25 2.48 0.57
C ARG A 397 13.72 1.67 1.77
N VAL A 398 14.61 1.11 2.60
CA VAL A 398 14.24 0.38 3.82
C VAL A 398 13.46 1.25 4.82
N GLN A 399 13.84 2.52 4.98
CA GLN A 399 13.11 3.46 5.84
C GLN A 399 11.71 3.79 5.27
N ALA A 400 11.58 3.97 3.95
CA ALA A 400 10.29 4.21 3.30
C ALA A 400 9.33 3.01 3.41
N GLU A 401 9.84 1.78 3.22
CA GLU A 401 9.10 0.53 3.45
C GLU A 401 8.62 0.42 4.90
N ARG A 402 9.50 0.74 5.87
CA ARG A 402 9.16 0.75 7.30
C ARG A 402 8.07 1.77 7.64
N GLU A 403 8.17 2.99 7.11
CA GLU A 403 7.16 4.03 7.30
C GLU A 403 5.83 3.71 6.60
N GLU A 404 5.85 2.95 5.50
CA GLU A 404 4.64 2.44 4.87
C GLU A 404 4.00 1.33 5.70
N LEU A 405 4.79 0.39 6.24
CA LEU A 405 4.30 -0.63 7.18
C LEU A 405 3.65 0.01 8.42
N GLU A 406 4.25 1.09 8.96
CA GLU A 406 3.68 1.84 10.07
C GLU A 406 2.39 2.59 9.67
N ARG A 407 2.31 3.10 8.43
CA ARG A 407 1.08 3.68 7.87
C ARG A 407 -0.02 2.63 7.66
N GLN A 408 0.31 1.39 7.32
CA GLN A 408 -0.65 0.27 7.24
C GLN A 408 -1.17 -0.10 8.63
N LEU A 409 -0.28 -0.19 9.64
CA LEU A 409 -0.65 -0.41 11.04
C LEU A 409 -1.61 0.68 11.56
N ARG A 410 -1.32 1.96 11.30
CA ARG A 410 -2.20 3.10 11.64
C ARG A 410 -3.55 3.09 10.90
N ARG A 411 -3.68 2.33 9.81
CA ARG A 411 -4.94 2.11 9.07
C ARG A 411 -5.73 0.88 9.53
N GLY A 412 -5.29 0.20 10.59
CA GLY A 412 -5.95 -1.00 11.13
C GLY A 412 -5.71 -2.28 10.29
N ILE A 413 -4.87 -2.20 9.25
CA ILE A 413 -4.43 -3.37 8.49
C ILE A 413 -3.31 -4.02 9.31
N GLN A 414 -3.58 -5.18 9.91
CA GLN A 414 -2.60 -5.93 10.68
C GLN A 414 -1.44 -6.39 9.78
N PRO A 415 -0.20 -5.88 9.97
CA PRO A 415 0.94 -6.29 9.14
C PRO A 415 1.46 -7.65 9.60
N VAL A 416 1.62 -8.59 8.66
CA VAL A 416 2.22 -9.91 8.95
C VAL A 416 3.74 -9.75 9.07
N VAL A 417 4.20 -9.39 10.27
CA VAL A 417 5.62 -9.24 10.58
C VAL A 417 6.31 -10.60 10.48
N ARG A 418 7.15 -10.78 9.45
CA ARG A 418 8.05 -11.93 9.34
C ARG A 418 9.15 -11.80 10.39
N PRO A 419 9.34 -12.79 11.28
CA PRO A 419 10.39 -12.74 12.30
C PRO A 419 11.78 -12.83 11.65
N THR A 420 12.75 -12.22 12.31
CA THR A 420 14.16 -12.26 11.94
C THR A 420 14.80 -13.61 12.30
N LEU A 421 15.96 -13.90 11.70
CA LEU A 421 16.71 -15.14 11.98
C LEU A 421 17.11 -15.28 13.46
N GLU A 422 17.32 -14.18 14.17
CA GLU A 422 17.63 -14.18 15.61
C GLU A 422 16.38 -14.51 16.45
N GLU A 423 15.21 -13.95 16.11
CA GLU A 423 13.96 -14.28 16.79
C GLU A 423 13.59 -15.77 16.60
N ILE A 424 13.82 -16.33 15.41
CA ILE A 424 13.63 -17.76 15.13
C ILE A 424 14.57 -18.64 15.99
N ARG A 425 15.83 -18.23 16.15
CA ARG A 425 16.79 -18.93 17.04
C ARG A 425 16.36 -18.89 18.50
N LEU A 426 15.95 -17.72 18.99
CA LEU A 426 15.47 -17.54 20.37
C LEU A 426 14.17 -18.33 20.64
N ALA A 427 13.26 -18.39 19.68
CA ALA A 427 12.02 -19.16 19.78
C ALA A 427 12.30 -20.68 19.79
N LYS A 428 13.18 -21.20 18.91
CA LYS A 428 13.62 -22.61 18.95
C LYS A 428 14.26 -22.97 20.30
N ALA A 429 15.11 -22.10 20.84
CA ALA A 429 15.75 -22.31 22.13
C ALA A 429 14.74 -22.33 23.30
N LYS A 430 13.78 -21.39 23.31
CA LYS A 430 12.72 -21.32 24.34
C LYS A 430 11.85 -22.57 24.37
N VAL A 431 11.53 -23.13 23.20
CA VAL A 431 10.62 -24.26 23.02
C VAL A 431 11.31 -25.63 23.20
N GLN A 432 12.65 -25.66 23.35
CA GLN A 432 13.45 -26.89 23.33
C GLN A 432 13.20 -27.71 22.05
N TYR A 433 13.21 -27.01 20.91
CA TYR A 433 12.99 -27.59 19.59
C TYR A 433 14.15 -28.54 19.22
N ASP A 434 13.82 -29.68 18.63
CA ASP A 434 14.73 -30.77 18.31
C ASP A 434 14.62 -31.10 16.81
N ASP A 435 15.62 -30.75 16.01
CA ASP A 435 15.56 -30.88 14.55
C ASP A 435 15.38 -32.34 14.06
N ALA A 436 15.55 -33.35 14.92
CA ALA A 436 15.31 -34.76 14.60
C ALA A 436 13.83 -35.21 14.73
N MET A 437 12.97 -34.44 15.41
CA MET A 437 11.55 -34.76 15.61
C MET A 437 10.63 -33.87 14.78
N PHE A 438 9.36 -34.23 14.67
CA PHE A 438 8.31 -33.39 14.07
C PHE A 438 7.43 -32.77 15.16
N HIS A 439 7.25 -31.45 15.13
CA HIS A 439 6.70 -30.67 16.24
C HIS A 439 5.28 -30.16 15.94
N PHE A 440 4.30 -30.71 16.65
CA PHE A 440 2.89 -30.34 16.57
C PHE A 440 2.53 -29.35 17.70
N ALA A 441 2.10 -28.13 17.34
CA ALA A 441 1.54 -27.18 18.31
C ALA A 441 0.01 -27.22 18.34
N VAL A 442 -0.57 -27.21 19.53
CA VAL A 442 -2.03 -27.08 19.72
C VAL A 442 -2.33 -25.67 20.23
N ALA A 443 -3.01 -24.86 19.41
CA ALA A 443 -3.25 -23.43 19.65
C ALA A 443 -4.75 -23.08 19.68
N GLY A 444 -5.09 -21.96 20.31
CA GLY A 444 -6.46 -21.46 20.40
C GLY A 444 -6.84 -20.94 21.79
N ILE A 445 -8.08 -20.47 21.93
CA ILE A 445 -8.60 -19.73 23.09
C ILE A 445 -8.46 -20.50 24.41
N ALA A 446 -8.34 -19.77 25.52
CA ALA A 446 -8.58 -20.27 26.88
C ALA A 446 -9.85 -21.15 26.97
N GLY A 447 -9.82 -22.22 27.76
CA GLY A 447 -10.98 -23.10 28.01
C GLY A 447 -11.50 -23.93 26.81
N SER A 448 -10.94 -23.80 25.60
CA SER A 448 -11.33 -24.59 24.41
C SER A 448 -11.17 -26.10 24.63
N GLY A 449 -10.08 -26.52 25.29
CA GLY A 449 -9.81 -27.91 25.67
C GLY A 449 -8.41 -28.43 25.32
N LYS A 450 -7.49 -27.58 24.82
CA LYS A 450 -6.13 -27.91 24.33
C LYS A 450 -5.43 -29.04 25.11
N SER A 451 -5.15 -28.82 26.39
CA SER A 451 -4.48 -29.78 27.27
C SER A 451 -5.22 -31.13 27.39
N SER A 452 -6.56 -31.14 27.33
CA SER A 452 -7.36 -32.39 27.28
C SER A 452 -7.36 -33.09 25.91
N LEU A 453 -7.13 -32.36 24.82
CA LEU A 453 -6.93 -32.95 23.49
C LEU A 453 -5.54 -33.58 23.41
N ILE A 454 -4.50 -32.90 23.90
CA ILE A 454 -3.12 -33.41 23.94
C ILE A 454 -3.05 -34.71 24.73
N ASN A 455 -3.68 -34.77 25.91
CA ASN A 455 -3.74 -36.02 26.69
C ASN A 455 -4.37 -37.16 25.89
N ALA A 456 -5.48 -36.92 25.19
CA ALA A 456 -6.15 -37.92 24.36
C ALA A 456 -5.30 -38.36 23.15
N LEU A 457 -4.60 -37.43 22.50
CA LEU A 457 -3.68 -37.71 21.39
C LEU A 457 -2.47 -38.53 21.86
N CYS A 458 -1.87 -38.19 23.01
CA CYS A 458 -0.76 -38.92 23.61
C CYS A 458 -1.17 -40.23 24.31
N GLY A 459 -2.44 -40.64 24.22
CA GLY A 459 -2.95 -41.88 24.82
C GLY A 459 -3.07 -41.89 26.36
N MET A 460 -2.99 -40.73 27.02
CA MET A 460 -2.99 -40.54 28.49
C MET A 460 -4.33 -40.03 29.05
N ASN A 461 -4.63 -40.38 30.29
CA ASN A 461 -5.75 -39.83 31.06
C ASN A 461 -5.36 -38.52 31.76
N ASN A 462 -6.34 -37.63 32.00
CA ASN A 462 -6.11 -36.37 32.75
C ASN A 462 -5.73 -36.57 34.23
N SER A 463 -5.64 -37.81 34.70
CA SER A 463 -5.24 -38.17 36.08
C SER A 463 -3.84 -38.79 36.14
N ASP A 464 -3.17 -38.98 35.00
CA ASP A 464 -1.84 -39.58 34.95
C ASP A 464 -0.76 -38.53 35.33
N PRO A 465 0.32 -38.89 36.04
CA PRO A 465 1.30 -37.92 36.55
C PRO A 465 2.01 -37.07 35.49
N ASN A 466 2.05 -37.55 34.24
CA ASN A 466 2.72 -36.92 33.10
C ASN A 466 1.73 -36.22 32.14
N ALA A 467 0.44 -36.21 32.47
CA ALA A 467 -0.59 -35.58 31.64
C ALA A 467 -0.56 -34.05 31.75
N ALA A 468 -0.93 -33.37 30.67
CA ALA A 468 -1.09 -31.93 30.65
C ALA A 468 -2.19 -31.52 31.65
N PRO A 469 -1.96 -30.51 32.50
CA PRO A 469 -2.87 -30.16 33.60
C PRO A 469 -4.19 -29.57 33.07
N THR A 470 -5.32 -30.05 33.58
CA THR A 470 -6.64 -29.66 33.06
C THR A 470 -7.53 -29.04 34.13
N GLY A 471 -7.66 -27.71 34.11
CA GLY A 471 -8.51 -26.94 35.02
C GLY A 471 -9.55 -26.06 34.30
N VAL A 472 -10.39 -25.38 35.09
CA VAL A 472 -11.38 -24.40 34.60
C VAL A 472 -10.74 -23.03 34.37
N ASN A 473 -9.72 -22.69 35.15
CA ASN A 473 -8.88 -21.50 34.99
C ASN A 473 -7.67 -21.82 34.10
N GLU A 474 -7.08 -20.81 33.45
CA GLU A 474 -5.85 -20.99 32.66
C GLU A 474 -4.74 -21.59 33.53
N THR A 475 -4.30 -22.80 33.18
CA THR A 475 -3.31 -23.59 33.95
C THR A 475 -1.94 -23.63 33.28
N THR A 476 -1.88 -23.32 31.98
CA THR A 476 -0.67 -23.32 31.15
C THR A 476 -0.25 -21.86 30.87
N MET A 477 0.82 -21.39 31.52
CA MET A 477 1.40 -20.06 31.31
C MET A 477 2.61 -20.05 30.36
N GLU A 478 3.26 -21.21 30.19
CA GLU A 478 4.42 -21.40 29.32
C GLU A 478 4.22 -22.64 28.44
N ILE A 479 4.79 -22.62 27.23
CA ILE A 479 4.65 -23.70 26.25
C ILE A 479 5.29 -24.97 26.79
N SER A 480 4.47 -26.02 26.95
CA SER A 480 4.88 -27.29 27.57
C SER A 480 4.96 -28.40 26.53
N ARG A 481 6.11 -29.11 26.46
CA ARG A 481 6.36 -30.24 25.55
C ARG A 481 5.90 -31.56 26.19
N TYR A 482 5.11 -32.32 25.46
CA TYR A 482 4.66 -33.67 25.79
C TYR A 482 5.14 -34.64 24.70
N VAL A 483 5.48 -35.86 25.11
CA VAL A 483 5.98 -36.91 24.21
C VAL A 483 4.85 -37.90 23.95
N ASP A 484 4.71 -38.31 22.69
CA ASP A 484 3.71 -39.30 22.29
C ASP A 484 4.06 -40.68 22.88
N THR A 485 3.11 -41.34 23.56
CA THR A 485 3.36 -42.68 24.12
C THR A 485 3.41 -43.78 23.05
N THR A 486 2.90 -43.50 21.85
CA THR A 486 2.87 -44.44 20.71
C THR A 486 4.07 -44.27 19.77
N HIS A 487 4.62 -43.06 19.66
CA HIS A 487 5.73 -42.72 18.75
C HIS A 487 6.77 -41.79 19.43
N PRO A 488 7.38 -42.21 20.56
CA PRO A 488 8.11 -41.31 21.48
C PRO A 488 9.38 -40.67 20.92
N GLU A 489 9.95 -41.22 19.84
CA GLU A 489 11.15 -40.69 19.19
C GLU A 489 10.86 -39.93 17.87
N GLN A 490 9.59 -39.82 17.47
CA GLN A 490 9.20 -39.19 16.19
C GLN A 490 8.38 -37.89 16.39
N PHE A 491 7.45 -37.86 17.33
CA PHE A 491 6.48 -36.76 17.46
C PHE A 491 6.55 -36.07 18.83
N ALA A 492 6.58 -34.73 18.80
CA ALA A 492 6.50 -33.88 19.98
C ALA A 492 5.24 -33.00 19.93
N TRP A 493 4.44 -33.05 21.00
CA TRP A 493 3.19 -32.32 21.14
C TRP A 493 3.36 -31.13 22.10
N TYR A 494 2.85 -29.95 21.73
CA TYR A 494 3.02 -28.73 22.53
C TYR A 494 1.69 -28.09 22.93
N ASP A 495 1.47 -27.93 24.24
CA ASP A 495 0.36 -27.13 24.78
C ASP A 495 0.76 -25.65 24.76
N VAL A 496 0.22 -24.91 23.79
CA VAL A 496 0.45 -23.46 23.69
C VAL A 496 -0.53 -22.77 24.65
N PRO A 497 -0.12 -21.76 25.43
CA PRO A 497 -1.03 -21.04 26.33
C PRO A 497 -2.22 -20.41 25.58
N GLY A 498 -3.32 -20.14 26.29
CA GLY A 498 -4.53 -19.59 25.68
C GLY A 498 -4.33 -18.20 25.07
N SER A 499 -5.08 -17.92 24.01
CA SER A 499 -5.42 -16.53 23.70
C SER A 499 -6.60 -16.06 24.55
N GLY A 500 -6.64 -14.75 24.84
CA GLY A 500 -7.70 -14.11 25.63
C GLY A 500 -7.27 -13.57 27.00
N THR A 501 -6.07 -13.91 27.48
CA THR A 501 -5.51 -13.33 28.72
C THR A 501 -5.20 -11.84 28.52
N LEU A 502 -5.44 -11.02 29.55
CA LEU A 502 -5.42 -9.53 29.52
C LEU A 502 -4.08 -8.85 29.12
N GLY A 503 -3.03 -9.59 28.75
CA GLY A 503 -1.68 -9.08 28.51
C GLY A 503 -1.22 -8.97 27.06
N THR A 504 -1.85 -9.65 26.09
CA THR A 504 -1.36 -9.70 24.69
C THR A 504 -2.49 -9.57 23.67
N PRO A 505 -2.41 -8.65 22.69
CA PRO A 505 -3.37 -8.56 21.59
C PRO A 505 -3.38 -9.80 20.70
N ASP A 506 -4.58 -10.21 20.25
CA ASP A 506 -4.84 -11.36 19.36
C ASP A 506 -3.90 -11.45 18.15
N TRP A 507 -3.62 -10.33 17.49
CA TRP A 507 -2.77 -10.27 16.30
C TRP A 507 -1.29 -10.54 16.60
N GLN A 508 -0.85 -10.32 17.83
CA GLN A 508 0.52 -10.52 18.28
C GLN A 508 0.75 -11.95 18.82
N TYR A 509 -0.31 -12.65 19.25
CA TYR A 509 -0.27 -14.01 19.82
C TYR A 509 0.58 -15.00 19.00
N PHE A 510 0.40 -15.00 17.67
CA PHE A 510 1.13 -15.91 16.78
C PHE A 510 2.66 -15.68 16.83
N ASN A 511 3.11 -14.43 16.89
CA ASN A 511 4.55 -14.11 16.98
C ASN A 511 5.08 -14.21 18.42
N SER A 512 4.30 -13.82 19.45
CA SER A 512 4.75 -13.86 20.85
C SER A 512 4.85 -15.28 21.41
N GLN A 513 4.03 -16.22 20.92
CA GLN A 513 4.13 -17.65 21.24
C GLN A 513 5.04 -18.42 20.28
N GLY A 514 5.68 -17.78 19.31
CA GLY A 514 6.61 -18.43 18.39
C GLY A 514 5.96 -19.48 17.48
N LEU A 515 4.67 -19.34 17.14
CA LEU A 515 3.93 -20.36 16.38
C LEU A 515 4.52 -20.64 14.98
N TYR A 516 5.33 -19.72 14.46
CA TYR A 516 6.09 -19.88 13.21
C TYR A 516 7.25 -20.89 13.27
N VAL A 517 7.56 -21.46 14.45
CA VAL A 517 8.65 -22.46 14.62
C VAL A 517 8.16 -23.89 14.43
N PHE A 518 6.87 -24.17 14.64
CA PHE A 518 6.32 -25.53 14.61
C PHE A 518 6.04 -26.01 13.20
N ASP A 519 6.12 -27.33 13.01
CA ASP A 519 5.99 -27.97 11.70
C ASP A 519 4.52 -28.20 11.30
N CYS A 520 3.62 -28.21 12.29
CA CYS A 520 2.18 -28.26 12.09
C CYS A 520 1.45 -27.59 13.27
N VAL A 521 0.33 -26.91 13.01
CA VAL A 521 -0.49 -26.23 14.02
C VAL A 521 -1.94 -26.73 13.98
N LEU A 522 -2.39 -27.32 15.09
CA LEU A 522 -3.78 -27.69 15.32
C LEU A 522 -4.51 -26.49 15.95
N VAL A 523 -5.48 -25.92 15.24
CA VAL A 523 -6.26 -24.75 15.68
C VAL A 523 -7.57 -25.23 16.30
N LEU A 524 -7.69 -25.07 17.61
CA LEU A 524 -8.72 -25.71 18.42
C LEU A 524 -9.92 -24.77 18.66
N VAL A 525 -10.84 -24.77 17.70
CA VAL A 525 -12.01 -23.87 17.67
C VAL A 525 -13.10 -24.36 18.64
N ASN A 526 -13.69 -23.41 19.37
CA ASN A 526 -14.73 -23.64 20.36
C ASN A 526 -16.14 -23.44 19.75
N ASN A 527 -17.15 -23.12 20.55
CA ASN A 527 -18.54 -22.97 20.11
C ASN A 527 -18.81 -21.80 19.14
N ARG A 528 -17.83 -20.91 18.92
CA ARG A 528 -17.83 -19.84 17.92
C ARG A 528 -16.42 -19.71 17.34
N PHE A 529 -16.33 -19.38 16.05
CA PHE A 529 -15.08 -18.97 15.39
C PHE A 529 -14.76 -17.52 15.80
N THR A 530 -13.50 -17.20 16.10
CA THR A 530 -13.11 -15.88 16.62
C THR A 530 -12.02 -15.20 15.81
N VAL A 531 -11.81 -13.91 16.09
CA VAL A 531 -10.77 -13.08 15.46
C VAL A 531 -9.37 -13.67 15.71
N THR A 532 -9.13 -14.30 16.87
CA THR A 532 -7.84 -14.96 17.13
C THR A 532 -7.66 -16.21 16.28
N ASP A 533 -8.69 -17.05 16.15
CA ASP A 533 -8.65 -18.26 15.31
C ASP A 533 -8.38 -17.89 13.84
N GLN A 534 -9.05 -16.84 13.36
CA GLN A 534 -8.83 -16.24 12.04
C GLN A 534 -7.38 -15.75 11.86
N ALA A 535 -6.83 -15.04 12.85
CA ALA A 535 -5.47 -14.51 12.81
C ALA A 535 -4.41 -15.62 12.80
N ILE A 536 -4.59 -16.68 13.59
CA ILE A 536 -3.70 -17.86 13.60
C ILE A 536 -3.71 -18.53 12.22
N LEU A 537 -4.89 -18.87 11.68
CA LEU A 537 -5.02 -19.55 10.38
C LEU A 537 -4.46 -18.70 9.23
N ARG A 538 -4.70 -17.39 9.24
CA ARG A 538 -4.16 -16.45 8.24
C ARG A 538 -2.63 -16.37 8.29
N ASN A 539 -2.05 -16.34 9.47
CA ASN A 539 -0.59 -16.32 9.63
C ASN A 539 0.03 -17.66 9.22
N CYS A 540 -0.51 -18.80 9.69
CA CYS A 540 -0.06 -20.13 9.25
C CYS A 540 -0.07 -20.27 7.73
N HIS A 541 -1.12 -19.81 7.04
CA HIS A 541 -1.20 -19.84 5.58
C HIS A 541 -0.09 -19.00 4.91
N HIS A 542 0.21 -17.81 5.42
CA HIS A 542 1.30 -16.95 4.90
C HIS A 542 2.71 -17.51 5.15
N PHE A 543 2.90 -18.24 6.25
CA PHE A 543 4.13 -18.98 6.56
C PHE A 543 4.17 -20.39 5.95
N GLN A 544 3.13 -20.79 5.19
CA GLN A 544 2.99 -22.12 4.56
C GLN A 544 3.00 -23.30 5.54
N ILE A 545 2.59 -23.07 6.80
CA ILE A 545 2.56 -24.08 7.86
C ILE A 545 1.26 -24.91 7.75
N PRO A 546 1.34 -26.25 7.67
CA PRO A 546 0.18 -27.14 7.70
C PRO A 546 -0.72 -26.89 8.91
N THR A 547 -2.01 -26.68 8.66
CA THR A 547 -3.02 -26.38 9.68
C THR A 547 -4.17 -27.38 9.67
N PHE A 548 -4.64 -27.74 10.86
CA PHE A 548 -5.82 -28.58 11.07
C PHE A 548 -6.80 -27.88 11.98
N ILE A 549 -8.04 -27.69 11.53
CA ILE A 549 -9.11 -27.08 12.33
C ILE A 549 -9.82 -28.19 13.11
N VAL A 550 -9.71 -28.18 14.44
CA VAL A 550 -10.25 -29.24 15.31
C VAL A 550 -11.30 -28.65 16.25
N ARG A 551 -12.50 -29.24 16.28
CA ARG A 551 -13.56 -28.89 17.24
C ARG A 551 -13.77 -30.03 18.23
N SER A 552 -13.39 -29.78 19.48
CA SER A 552 -13.59 -30.73 20.58
C SER A 552 -14.99 -30.62 21.22
N LYS A 553 -15.25 -31.42 22.26
CA LYS A 553 -16.50 -31.46 23.06
C LYS A 553 -17.77 -31.83 22.27
N SER A 554 -17.62 -32.52 21.14
CA SER A 554 -18.74 -32.97 20.28
C SER A 554 -19.85 -33.70 21.06
N ASP A 555 -19.49 -34.65 21.93
CA ASP A 555 -20.42 -35.42 22.78
C ASP A 555 -21.48 -34.53 23.44
N GLN A 556 -21.07 -33.45 24.12
CA GLN A 556 -21.98 -32.61 24.89
C GLN A 556 -22.92 -31.81 23.97
N HIS A 557 -22.43 -31.38 22.81
CA HIS A 557 -23.28 -30.66 21.85
C HIS A 557 -24.28 -31.59 21.14
N ILE A 558 -23.89 -32.83 20.87
CA ILE A 558 -24.79 -33.86 20.33
C ILE A 558 -25.85 -34.25 21.38
N LEU A 559 -25.46 -34.45 22.65
CA LEU A 559 -26.40 -34.73 23.74
C LEU A 559 -27.38 -33.58 23.99
N ASN A 560 -26.91 -32.33 23.99
CA ASN A 560 -27.80 -31.17 24.08
C ASN A 560 -28.78 -31.12 22.90
N LEU A 561 -28.31 -31.37 21.66
CA LEU A 561 -29.18 -31.43 20.48
C LEU A 561 -30.18 -32.59 20.53
N MET A 562 -29.87 -33.71 21.18
CA MET A 562 -30.86 -34.76 21.44
C MET A 562 -31.97 -34.25 22.38
N MET A 563 -31.61 -33.59 23.48
CA MET A 563 -32.58 -32.99 24.42
C MET A 563 -33.45 -31.93 23.75
N ASP A 564 -32.86 -31.04 22.94
CA ASP A 564 -33.58 -30.02 22.15
C ASP A 564 -34.55 -30.64 21.11
N MET A 565 -34.32 -31.90 20.69
CA MET A 565 -35.21 -32.68 19.82
C MET A 565 -36.24 -33.53 20.59
N GLY A 566 -36.31 -33.41 21.91
CA GLY A 566 -37.28 -34.12 22.75
C GLY A 566 -36.86 -35.53 23.17
N PHE A 567 -35.56 -35.84 23.18
CA PHE A 567 -35.06 -37.09 23.77
C PHE A 567 -35.21 -37.06 25.30
N ASP A 568 -36.01 -38.00 25.82
CA ASP A 568 -36.17 -38.27 27.25
C ASP A 568 -35.12 -39.31 27.70
N SER A 569 -34.46 -39.08 28.84
CA SER A 569 -33.47 -39.99 29.42
C SER A 569 -34.05 -41.29 29.92
N ASP A 570 -35.35 -41.31 30.21
CA ASP A 570 -36.02 -42.38 30.95
C ASP A 570 -36.67 -43.41 30.00
N MET A 571 -36.45 -43.27 28.69
CA MET A 571 -36.82 -44.25 27.66
C MET A 571 -35.81 -45.40 27.60
N GLU A 572 -36.26 -46.61 27.91
CA GLU A 572 -35.43 -47.84 27.87
C GLU A 572 -35.13 -48.35 26.44
N ASP A 573 -35.78 -47.81 25.41
CA ASP A 573 -35.64 -48.27 24.01
C ASP A 573 -34.32 -47.83 23.35
N THR A 574 -33.44 -48.79 23.11
CA THR A 574 -32.11 -48.57 22.52
C THR A 574 -32.17 -48.07 21.09
N ASP A 575 -33.12 -48.57 20.30
CA ASP A 575 -33.15 -48.35 18.85
C ASP A 575 -33.62 -46.93 18.55
N SER A 576 -34.60 -46.42 19.31
CA SER A 576 -34.97 -45.01 19.29
C SER A 576 -33.82 -44.10 19.71
N ARG A 577 -33.07 -44.48 20.78
CA ARG A 577 -31.93 -43.70 21.28
C ARG A 577 -30.81 -43.58 20.25
N GLU A 578 -30.48 -44.64 19.51
CA GLU A 578 -29.50 -44.58 18.43
C GLU A 578 -29.98 -43.72 17.25
N GLN A 579 -31.28 -43.76 16.90
CA GLN A 579 -31.85 -42.89 15.87
C GLN A 579 -31.75 -41.41 16.24
N PHE A 580 -32.14 -41.02 17.47
CA PHE A 580 -31.99 -39.64 17.95
C PHE A 580 -30.52 -39.20 17.98
N PHE A 581 -29.60 -40.08 18.39
CA PHE A 581 -28.16 -39.78 18.40
C PHE A 581 -27.61 -39.56 16.98
N ASN A 582 -27.97 -40.41 16.02
CA ASN A 582 -27.52 -40.28 14.63
C ASN A 582 -28.06 -38.99 13.97
N ILE A 583 -29.33 -38.65 14.16
CA ILE A 583 -29.93 -37.41 13.66
C ILE A 583 -29.28 -36.17 14.31
N ALA A 584 -29.02 -36.21 15.62
CA ALA A 584 -28.31 -35.14 16.32
C ALA A 584 -26.88 -34.96 15.80
N ARG A 585 -26.16 -36.07 15.58
CA ARG A 585 -24.79 -36.13 15.06
C ARG A 585 -24.70 -35.53 13.65
N GLU A 586 -25.59 -35.91 12.73
CA GLU A 586 -25.60 -35.37 11.36
C GLU A 586 -25.93 -33.87 11.32
N ARG A 587 -26.92 -33.42 12.10
CA ARG A 587 -27.23 -31.99 12.26
C ARG A 587 -26.06 -31.20 12.84
N TYR A 588 -25.36 -31.74 13.84
CA TYR A 588 -24.19 -31.10 14.43
C TYR A 588 -23.00 -31.01 13.47
N ILE A 589 -22.72 -32.09 12.72
CA ILE A 589 -21.61 -32.14 11.75
C ILE A 589 -21.87 -31.16 10.59
N SER A 590 -23.06 -31.22 9.97
CA SER A 590 -23.43 -30.36 8.84
C SER A 590 -23.44 -28.88 9.23
N GLY A 591 -24.12 -28.53 10.33
CA GLY A 591 -24.16 -27.15 10.85
C GLY A 591 -22.78 -26.62 11.23
N THR A 592 -21.92 -27.45 11.83
CA THR A 592 -20.53 -27.06 12.15
C THR A 592 -19.70 -26.80 10.90
N ARG A 593 -19.71 -27.72 9.93
CA ARG A 593 -18.90 -27.61 8.72
C ARG A 593 -19.34 -26.42 7.86
N GLN A 594 -20.65 -26.20 7.72
CA GLN A 594 -21.18 -25.02 7.04
C GLN A 594 -20.77 -23.73 7.76
N SER A 595 -20.98 -23.64 9.07
CA SER A 595 -20.66 -22.43 9.84
C SER A 595 -19.17 -22.06 9.77
N VAL A 596 -18.25 -23.02 9.83
CA VAL A 596 -16.81 -22.70 9.68
C VAL A 596 -16.47 -22.33 8.24
N LYS A 597 -17.07 -22.98 7.23
CA LYS A 597 -16.89 -22.60 5.82
C LYS A 597 -17.32 -21.17 5.53
N ASP A 598 -18.46 -20.73 6.07
CA ASP A 598 -18.94 -19.35 5.94
C ASP A 598 -17.99 -18.35 6.62
N ASN A 599 -17.42 -18.71 7.77
CA ASN A 599 -16.41 -17.90 8.46
C ASN A 599 -15.06 -17.85 7.70
N LEU A 600 -14.60 -18.96 7.11
CA LEU A 600 -13.38 -19.00 6.27
C LEU A 600 -13.55 -18.17 5.00
N ALA A 601 -14.72 -18.25 4.35
CA ALA A 601 -15.05 -17.42 3.20
C ALA A 601 -15.08 -15.91 3.56
N THR A 602 -15.72 -15.56 4.68
CA THR A 602 -15.73 -14.18 5.22
C THR A 602 -14.31 -13.71 5.59
N ALA A 603 -13.43 -14.62 5.99
CA ALA A 603 -12.03 -14.33 6.29
C ALA A 603 -11.11 -14.25 5.06
N ASN A 604 -11.61 -14.57 3.85
CA ASN A 604 -10.83 -14.77 2.62
C ASN A 604 -9.66 -15.77 2.81
N LEU A 605 -9.95 -16.89 3.48
CA LEU A 605 -9.05 -18.02 3.68
C LEU A 605 -9.47 -19.21 2.78
N PRO A 606 -8.54 -20.11 2.40
CA PRO A 606 -8.91 -21.32 1.66
C PRO A 606 -9.85 -22.20 2.49
N ASP A 607 -10.75 -22.91 1.79
CA ASP A 607 -11.66 -23.88 2.42
C ASP A 607 -10.85 -25.04 3.03
N GLN A 608 -11.15 -25.39 4.29
CA GLN A 608 -10.41 -26.40 5.06
C GLN A 608 -11.37 -27.32 5.80
N ARG A 609 -11.03 -28.61 5.87
CA ARG A 609 -11.82 -29.58 6.63
C ARG A 609 -11.74 -29.29 8.13
N VAL A 610 -12.91 -29.26 8.77
CA VAL A 610 -13.05 -29.28 10.23
C VAL A 610 -13.20 -30.71 10.70
N TYR A 611 -12.34 -31.11 11.63
CA TYR A 611 -12.37 -32.42 12.28
C TYR A 611 -13.10 -32.29 13.61
N ILE A 612 -14.21 -33.02 13.75
CA ILE A 612 -15.06 -32.98 14.93
C ILE A 612 -14.74 -34.20 15.79
N VAL A 613 -14.24 -33.97 17.01
CA VAL A 613 -13.67 -35.03 17.85
C VAL A 613 -14.19 -35.04 19.27
N SER A 614 -14.49 -36.24 19.79
CA SER A 614 -14.68 -36.47 21.22
C SER A 614 -13.39 -36.94 21.89
N LYS A 615 -13.24 -36.59 23.17
CA LYS A 615 -12.12 -37.05 23.99
C LYS A 615 -12.12 -38.58 24.15
N LYS A 616 -13.29 -39.21 24.31
CA LYS A 616 -13.42 -40.64 24.62
C LYS A 616 -13.10 -41.52 23.41
N THR A 617 -13.62 -41.14 22.25
CA THR A 617 -13.34 -41.75 20.95
C THR A 617 -11.88 -41.54 20.56
N LEU A 618 -11.34 -40.32 20.67
CA LEU A 618 -9.97 -40.01 20.28
C LEU A 618 -8.92 -40.73 21.13
N PHE A 619 -9.08 -40.74 22.46
CA PHE A 619 -8.21 -41.51 23.37
C PHE A 619 -8.21 -43.01 23.02
N SER A 620 -9.36 -43.56 22.67
CA SER A 620 -9.47 -44.97 22.25
C SER A 620 -8.83 -45.22 20.89
N ALA A 621 -9.02 -44.32 19.93
CA ALA A 621 -8.45 -44.38 18.58
C ALA A 621 -6.91 -44.27 18.62
N ALA A 622 -6.35 -43.38 19.45
CA ALA A 622 -4.91 -43.28 19.70
C ALA A 622 -4.33 -44.58 20.29
N GLN A 623 -5.11 -45.30 21.11
CA GLN A 623 -4.75 -46.65 21.59
C GLN A 623 -5.06 -47.79 20.58
N ASN A 624 -5.28 -47.48 19.29
CA ASN A 624 -5.66 -48.42 18.23
C ASN A 624 -6.92 -49.26 18.52
N ARG A 625 -7.87 -48.73 19.31
CA ARG A 625 -9.17 -49.35 19.59
C ARG A 625 -10.27 -48.64 18.81
N GLN A 626 -11.28 -49.40 18.36
CA GLN A 626 -12.44 -48.83 17.67
C GLN A 626 -13.72 -48.88 18.55
N PRO A 627 -13.99 -47.87 19.37
CA PRO A 627 -15.31 -47.69 19.99
C PRO A 627 -16.39 -47.31 18.97
N MET A 628 -17.65 -47.62 19.31
CA MET A 628 -18.81 -46.99 18.69
C MET A 628 -18.80 -45.46 18.87
N GLY A 629 -19.41 -44.74 17.93
CA GLY A 629 -19.68 -43.30 18.05
C GLY A 629 -18.61 -42.35 17.48
N MET A 630 -17.60 -42.85 16.77
CA MET A 630 -16.63 -41.99 16.05
C MET A 630 -17.29 -41.03 15.04
N ILE A 631 -16.58 -39.94 14.74
CA ILE A 631 -16.95 -38.90 13.78
C ILE A 631 -15.80 -38.64 12.79
N ASP A 632 -14.68 -38.08 13.25
CA ASP A 632 -13.51 -37.70 12.42
C ASP A 632 -12.17 -38.17 13.03
N GLU A 633 -12.17 -38.88 14.17
CA GLU A 633 -10.97 -39.11 14.99
C GLU A 633 -9.87 -39.92 14.29
N VAL A 634 -10.24 -41.01 13.61
CA VAL A 634 -9.27 -41.87 12.88
C VAL A 634 -8.74 -41.16 11.63
N GLU A 635 -9.57 -40.37 10.96
CA GLU A 635 -9.17 -39.59 9.78
C GLU A 635 -8.23 -38.45 10.19
N LEU A 636 -8.51 -37.74 11.30
CA LEU A 636 -7.61 -36.73 11.86
C LEU A 636 -6.23 -37.31 12.17
N LEU A 637 -6.15 -38.45 12.87
CA LEU A 637 -4.87 -39.11 13.17
C LEU A 637 -4.14 -39.54 11.88
N THR A 638 -4.86 -40.12 10.92
CA THR A 638 -4.29 -40.55 9.63
C THR A 638 -3.71 -39.38 8.85
N ASP A 639 -4.45 -38.27 8.74
CA ASP A 639 -4.00 -37.09 8.00
C ASP A 639 -2.82 -36.40 8.70
N LEU A 640 -2.85 -36.25 10.03
CA LEU A 640 -1.76 -35.69 10.84
C LEU A 640 -0.44 -36.46 10.65
N TYR A 641 -0.47 -37.79 10.82
CA TYR A 641 0.72 -38.62 10.61
C TYR A 641 1.16 -38.60 9.13
N SER A 642 0.23 -38.55 8.18
CA SER A 642 0.58 -38.44 6.76
C SER A 642 1.27 -37.12 6.39
N VAL A 643 1.01 -36.03 7.12
CA VAL A 643 1.72 -34.75 6.96
C VAL A 643 3.13 -34.85 7.56
N ALA A 644 3.27 -35.46 8.73
CA ALA A 644 4.58 -35.67 9.36
C ALA A 644 5.49 -36.56 8.48
N TYR A 645 5.00 -37.67 7.94
CA TYR A 645 5.80 -38.52 7.04
C TYR A 645 6.09 -37.85 5.68
N ARG A 646 5.22 -36.97 5.18
CA ARG A 646 5.49 -36.15 3.98
C ARG A 646 6.54 -35.05 4.18
N SER A 647 6.94 -34.74 5.42
CA SER A 647 7.94 -33.69 5.72
C SER A 647 9.38 -34.06 5.31
N GLY A 648 9.66 -35.33 5.01
CA GLY A 648 10.99 -35.81 4.65
C GLY A 648 11.97 -35.99 5.81
N ARG A 649 11.58 -35.72 7.07
CA ARG A 649 12.45 -35.93 8.25
C ARG A 649 12.64 -37.40 8.65
N PHE A 650 11.83 -38.30 8.10
CA PHE A 650 11.79 -39.73 8.44
C PHE A 650 12.10 -40.63 7.23
N ALA A 651 12.96 -40.15 6.31
CA ALA A 651 13.27 -40.77 5.02
C ALA A 651 14.76 -41.14 4.90
#